data_AF-A0A0A1DSP7-F1
#
_entry.id   AF-A0A0A1DSP7-F1
#
_cell.length_a   1.000
_cell.length_b   1.000
_cell.length_c   1.000
_cell.angle_alpha   90.00
_cell.angle_beta   90.00
_cell.angle_gamma   90.00
#
_symmetry.space_group_name_H-M   'P 1'
#
loop_
_entity.id
_entity.type
_entity.pdbx_description
1 polymer ?
#
loop_
_entity_poly.entity_id
_entity_poly.type
_entity_poly.pdbx_seq_one_letter_code
_entity_poly.pdbx_strand_id
1 'polypeptide(L)'
;MSAQPLVGVRSIKVKLGLLVAASATLAAAVGVIGSAGGVPAWLSIPVTVGLALALTQLLAVGMTSPLREMTAAARRMATGDYDVRVTDTSRDEVGELARAFNTMARDLAGVDKQRRDLVANVSHELRTPLAGLRAVLENVVDGVGPRDLDALGTALAQAERMSGLVEDLLDLARVDAGRAPLAARPVPLAVLLADAVGEAEALGRGVEYDVHVVPADLVVTADPARLHQLVANLLDNASRHSPAGGSVVVTARAQGERYLLEVRDTGPGVPAEDRERVFEPFGTLAASAGTGGTGLGLAIARWVTDLHGGSIGFVDPVPGTTGARVRVDLPLAPAPRPLEVPVSAPTLPPTPPSPPPPPAAGSRPAASVAPVPVTDDLLGAFWPERGVPARVGLLAGALGAGLLGGLVLPERALGIGTFLVLLAAGAVVLAASPQRRDPFTLTCAALCVLLAGTAVVRDAEWIVVLCLLTGAGVCVCGVTRGRSLGGFLLAGLMWPGAGLRGLPWLGRTLGALPGLGHGAALVRTVVWSALGLVVFGALFASADALVAEWFGAVVPDLSAENVVLRGFVTIAVGGTVLAAAYLALNPPRIERESAGAGVGGGSRPVARRYEWLAPVLVVVGMFAVFLVAQATVVFGGHAYLRRTTGLTYAEYVHQGFAQLTVATALTLLVIAVAARKAPRETPSDRLWLRVALGALCVETLVVVASAMYRMDVYQEAYGFTRLRLLVDVFEAWLGLLVLAVIAAGVVLRAGWLPRFALISGTVGLLGLAAVNPDAWIARHNLDRYHETGRVDWSYLGGLSDDAVPVLSDLPATERACALSGWTRSDDDWLEWNLGRSRASDALGDVAKVPLAIGTCPTGD
;
A
#
# COMPACT_ATOMS: atom_id res chain seq x y z
N MET A 1 5.54 24.99 12.76
CA MET A 1 4.90 25.62 11.58
C MET A 1 3.82 24.67 11.08
N SER A 2 2.56 25.03 11.30
CA SER A 2 1.38 24.28 10.83
C SER A 2 1.28 24.40 9.30
N ALA A 3 1.98 23.53 8.59
CA ALA A 3 2.05 23.50 7.14
C ALA A 3 0.80 22.84 6.54
N GLN A 4 -0.29 23.60 6.43
CA GLN A 4 -1.38 23.25 5.51
C GLN A 4 -1.61 24.43 4.54
N PRO A 5 -0.78 24.56 3.49
CA PRO A 5 -0.85 25.69 2.55
C PRO A 5 -2.18 25.77 1.77
N LEU A 6 -3.00 24.72 1.82
CA LEU A 6 -4.24 24.56 1.04
C LEU A 6 -5.53 24.66 1.87
N VAL A 7 -5.49 25.12 3.13
CA VAL A 7 -6.69 25.18 4.01
C VAL A 7 -7.81 26.04 3.41
N GLY A 8 -7.48 27.04 2.60
CA GLY A 8 -8.46 27.93 1.97
C GLY A 8 -9.26 27.32 0.81
N VAL A 9 -8.83 26.17 0.26
CA VAL A 9 -9.41 25.61 -0.97
C VAL A 9 -10.62 24.73 -0.63
N ARG A 10 -11.78 25.04 -1.22
CA ARG A 10 -13.08 24.40 -0.95
C ARG A 10 -13.37 23.14 -1.76
N SER A 11 -12.50 22.74 -2.69
CA SER A 11 -12.68 21.50 -3.46
C SER A 11 -11.42 20.68 -3.53
N ILE A 12 -11.55 19.37 -3.25
CA ILE A 12 -10.48 18.38 -3.35
C ILE A 12 -9.94 18.28 -4.77
N LYS A 13 -10.80 18.45 -5.79
CA LYS A 13 -10.38 18.44 -7.20
C LYS A 13 -9.44 19.61 -7.50
N VAL A 14 -9.71 20.79 -6.94
CA VAL A 14 -8.85 21.97 -7.09
C VAL A 14 -7.53 21.77 -6.36
N LYS A 15 -7.53 21.19 -5.15
CA LYS A 15 -6.29 20.83 -4.45
C LYS A 15 -5.44 19.85 -5.27
N LEU A 16 -6.06 18.83 -5.88
CA LEU A 16 -5.38 17.87 -6.75
C LEU A 16 -4.83 18.52 -8.03
N GLY A 17 -5.59 19.45 -8.62
CA GLY A 17 -5.13 20.23 -9.77
C GLY A 17 -3.93 21.12 -9.43
N LEU A 18 -3.97 21.79 -8.27
CA LEU A 18 -2.89 22.68 -7.80
C LEU A 18 -1.63 21.88 -7.44
N LEU A 19 -1.80 20.66 -6.92
CA LEU A 19 -0.72 19.69 -6.70
C LEU A 19 -0.02 19.30 -8.01
N VAL A 20 -0.80 18.92 -9.03
CA VAL A 20 -0.28 18.56 -10.36
C VAL A 20 0.42 19.75 -11.00
N ALA A 21 -0.19 20.94 -10.94
CA ALA A 21 0.40 22.16 -11.47
C ALA A 21 1.72 22.50 -10.77
N ALA A 22 1.77 22.49 -9.43
CA ALA A 22 2.99 22.77 -8.68
C ALA A 22 4.11 21.76 -9.00
N SER A 23 3.76 20.47 -9.14
CA SER A 23 4.73 19.41 -9.47
C SER A 23 5.24 19.52 -10.90
N ALA A 24 4.38 19.85 -11.86
CA ALA A 24 4.74 20.10 -13.25
C ALA A 24 5.59 21.36 -13.40
N THR A 25 5.24 22.45 -12.72
CA THR A 25 6.03 23.70 -12.72
C THR A 25 7.40 23.49 -12.09
N LEU A 26 7.48 22.75 -10.99
CA LEU A 26 8.76 22.37 -10.38
C LEU A 26 9.60 21.53 -11.35
N ALA A 27 8.97 20.54 -12.00
CA ALA A 27 9.67 19.68 -12.94
C ALA A 27 10.22 20.48 -14.15
N ALA A 28 9.41 21.39 -14.70
CA ALA A 28 9.81 22.27 -15.78
C ALA A 28 10.93 23.22 -15.35
N ALA A 29 10.85 23.82 -14.16
CA ALA A 29 11.89 24.70 -13.63
C ALA A 29 13.22 23.98 -13.45
N VAL A 30 13.22 22.77 -12.85
CA VAL A 30 14.45 21.96 -12.69
C VAL A 30 15.00 21.55 -14.05
N GLY A 31 14.15 21.17 -15.01
CA GLY A 31 14.58 20.85 -16.37
C GLY A 31 15.24 22.03 -17.08
N VAL A 32 14.64 23.21 -17.03
CA VAL A 32 15.18 24.44 -17.63
C VAL A 32 16.50 24.83 -16.97
N ILE A 33 16.57 24.88 -15.64
CA ILE A 33 17.79 25.20 -14.90
C ILE A 33 18.89 24.18 -15.19
N GLY A 34 18.55 22.89 -15.22
CA GLY A 34 19.50 21.82 -15.55
C GLY A 34 20.08 21.99 -16.95
N SER A 35 19.24 22.29 -17.94
CA SER A 35 19.71 22.55 -19.31
C SER A 35 20.54 23.83 -19.44
N ALA A 36 20.20 24.88 -18.68
CA ALA A 36 20.95 26.14 -18.68
C ALA A 36 22.33 26.00 -18.01
N GLY A 37 22.44 25.16 -16.97
CA GLY A 37 23.70 24.89 -16.28
C GLY A 37 24.54 23.75 -16.88
N GLY A 38 24.29 23.36 -18.14
CA GLY A 38 25.06 22.32 -18.81
C GLY A 38 24.93 20.90 -18.23
N VAL A 39 23.93 20.66 -17.37
CA VAL A 39 23.75 19.35 -16.72
C VAL A 39 23.23 18.32 -17.74
N PRO A 40 23.91 17.18 -17.92
CA PRO A 40 23.47 16.14 -18.85
C PRO A 40 22.04 15.65 -18.55
N ALA A 41 21.25 15.39 -19.59
CA ALA A 41 19.84 14.99 -19.46
C ALA A 41 19.64 13.72 -18.62
N TRP A 42 20.58 12.76 -18.68
CA TRP A 42 20.51 11.53 -17.90
C TRP A 42 20.66 11.76 -16.38
N LEU A 43 21.23 12.90 -15.96
CA LEU A 43 21.36 13.31 -14.56
C LEU A 43 20.19 14.20 -14.10
N SER A 44 19.69 15.08 -14.95
CA SER A 44 18.61 16.01 -14.59
C SER A 44 17.24 15.34 -14.51
N ILE A 45 16.96 14.34 -15.35
CA ILE A 45 15.67 13.64 -15.37
C ILE A 45 15.35 12.94 -14.04
N PRO A 46 16.22 12.07 -13.46
CA PRO A 46 15.93 11.40 -12.20
C PRO A 46 15.71 12.37 -11.03
N VAL A 47 16.46 13.47 -11.01
CA VAL A 47 16.37 14.49 -9.96
C VAL A 47 15.08 15.28 -10.08
N THR A 48 14.72 15.69 -11.29
CA THR A 48 13.43 16.32 -11.59
C THR A 48 12.27 15.44 -11.12
N VAL A 49 12.29 14.15 -11.48
CA VAL A 49 11.27 13.18 -11.07
C VAL A 49 11.24 13.01 -9.55
N GLY A 50 12.40 12.89 -8.90
CA GLY A 50 12.51 12.76 -7.46
C GLY A 50 11.97 13.97 -6.70
N LEU A 51 12.29 15.18 -7.16
CA LEU A 51 11.82 16.44 -6.56
C LEU A 51 10.31 16.62 -6.73
N ALA A 52 9.79 16.31 -7.93
CA ALA A 52 8.36 16.34 -8.21
C ALA A 52 7.58 15.33 -7.34
N LEU A 53 8.09 14.10 -7.20
CA LEU A 53 7.51 13.09 -6.32
C LEU A 53 7.55 13.50 -4.84
N ALA A 54 8.65 14.10 -4.38
CA ALA A 54 8.79 14.57 -3.01
C ALA A 54 7.80 15.70 -2.71
N LEU A 55 7.68 16.70 -3.60
CA LEU A 55 6.68 17.77 -3.48
C LEU A 55 5.26 17.21 -3.49
N THR A 56 4.99 16.26 -4.41
CA THR A 56 3.70 15.59 -4.50
C THR A 56 3.34 14.91 -3.18
N GLN A 57 4.26 14.14 -2.60
CA GLN A 57 4.04 13.46 -1.33
C GLN A 57 3.84 14.43 -0.16
N LEU A 58 4.66 15.46 -0.06
CA LEU A 58 4.58 16.44 1.02
C LEU A 58 3.21 17.12 1.06
N LEU A 59 2.64 17.44 -0.11
CA LEU A 59 1.32 18.04 -0.23
C LEU A 59 0.18 17.00 -0.10
N ALA A 60 0.36 15.78 -0.62
CA ALA A 60 -0.64 14.71 -0.56
C ALA A 60 -0.87 14.16 0.86
N VAL A 61 0.16 14.13 1.71
CA VAL A 61 0.03 13.71 3.13
C VAL A 61 -1.00 14.56 3.87
N GLY A 62 -0.99 15.88 3.64
CA GLY A 62 -1.97 16.79 4.26
C GLY A 62 -3.42 16.55 3.80
N MET A 63 -3.61 16.07 2.57
CA MET A 63 -4.95 15.78 2.02
C MET A 63 -5.50 14.41 2.44
N THR A 64 -4.63 13.44 2.68
CA THR A 64 -5.02 12.04 2.94
C THR A 64 -5.12 11.72 4.43
N SER A 65 -4.46 12.49 5.30
CA SER A 65 -4.50 12.29 6.76
C SER A 65 -5.93 12.25 7.34
N PRO A 66 -6.86 13.17 7.00
CA PRO A 66 -8.20 13.15 7.59
C PRO A 66 -8.99 11.87 7.24
N LEU A 67 -8.83 11.34 6.02
CA LEU A 67 -9.47 10.09 5.60
C LEU A 67 -8.94 8.87 6.38
N ARG A 68 -7.64 8.88 6.72
CA ARG A 68 -7.04 7.84 7.56
C ARG A 68 -7.54 7.92 9.00
N GLU A 69 -7.65 9.12 9.56
CA GLU A 69 -8.26 9.34 10.88
C GLU A 69 -9.70 8.82 10.92
N MET A 70 -10.51 9.12 9.90
CA MET A 70 -11.88 8.58 9.79
C MET A 70 -11.91 7.06 9.74
N THR A 71 -11.03 6.44 8.95
CA THR A 71 -10.97 4.98 8.84
C THR A 71 -10.61 4.34 10.17
N ALA A 72 -9.65 4.91 10.91
CA ALA A 72 -9.27 4.46 12.23
C ALA A 72 -10.42 4.66 13.24
N ALA A 73 -11.09 5.81 13.20
CA ALA A 73 -12.24 6.10 14.05
C ALA A 73 -13.41 5.13 13.79
N ALA A 74 -13.72 4.85 12.52
CA ALA A 74 -14.76 3.90 12.14
C ALA A 74 -14.47 2.47 12.65
N ARG A 75 -13.19 2.03 12.60
CA ARG A 75 -12.79 0.73 13.17
C ARG A 75 -12.96 0.67 14.69
N ARG A 76 -12.69 1.77 15.40
CA ARG A 76 -12.93 1.87 16.85
C ARG A 76 -14.43 1.88 17.18
N MET A 77 -15.23 2.59 16.40
CA MET A 77 -16.70 2.54 16.53
C MET A 77 -17.25 1.14 16.31
N ALA A 78 -16.70 0.37 15.37
CA ALA A 78 -17.07 -1.04 15.16
C ALA A 78 -16.78 -1.93 16.38
N THR A 79 -15.86 -1.52 17.27
CA THR A 79 -15.59 -2.19 18.54
C THR A 79 -16.40 -1.64 19.73
N GLY A 80 -17.35 -0.72 19.49
CA GLY A 80 -18.26 -0.18 20.50
C GLY A 80 -17.81 1.15 21.14
N ASP A 81 -16.76 1.77 20.61
CA ASP A 81 -16.25 3.07 21.10
C ASP A 81 -16.84 4.22 20.28
N TYR A 82 -17.97 4.78 20.76
CA TYR A 82 -18.74 5.83 20.07
C TYR A 82 -18.32 7.26 20.46
N ASP A 83 -17.41 7.43 21.40
CA ASP A 83 -16.91 8.75 21.83
C ASP A 83 -15.81 9.30 20.93
N VAL A 84 -15.34 8.51 19.96
CA VAL A 84 -14.32 8.94 19.01
C VAL A 84 -14.83 10.11 18.16
N ARG A 85 -13.99 11.13 18.02
CA ARG A 85 -14.22 12.28 17.14
C ARG A 85 -13.07 12.43 16.16
N VAL A 86 -13.39 12.89 14.95
CA VAL A 86 -12.42 13.17 13.90
C VAL A 86 -12.30 14.68 13.72
N THR A 87 -11.11 15.14 13.33
CA THR A 87 -10.86 16.55 13.05
C THR A 87 -11.66 17.03 11.82
N ASP A 88 -12.36 18.16 11.94
CA ASP A 88 -13.26 18.69 10.90
C ASP A 88 -12.84 20.07 10.37
N THR A 89 -11.56 20.41 10.51
CA THR A 89 -10.99 21.73 10.18
C THR A 89 -11.00 22.06 8.68
N SER A 90 -11.16 21.04 7.82
CA SER A 90 -11.17 21.24 6.36
C SER A 90 -12.50 21.84 5.87
N ARG A 91 -12.40 22.69 4.85
CA ARG A 91 -13.54 23.36 4.19
C ARG A 91 -13.92 22.72 2.85
N ASP A 92 -13.35 21.58 2.53
CA ASP A 92 -13.64 20.80 1.33
C ASP A 92 -14.64 19.66 1.61
N GLU A 93 -14.87 18.82 0.60
CA GLU A 93 -15.76 17.67 0.65
C GLU A 93 -15.34 16.65 1.75
N VAL A 94 -14.04 16.58 2.08
CA VAL A 94 -13.53 15.74 3.17
C VAL A 94 -13.92 16.31 4.53
N GLY A 95 -13.91 17.63 4.68
CA GLY A 95 -14.41 18.29 5.88
C GLY A 95 -15.92 18.12 6.08
N GLU A 96 -16.69 18.11 4.99
CA GLU A 96 -18.12 17.80 5.04
C GLU A 96 -18.38 16.37 5.53
N LEU A 97 -17.62 15.40 5.00
CA LEU A 97 -17.65 14.03 5.48
C LEU A 97 -17.26 13.92 6.97
N ALA A 98 -16.31 14.73 7.45
CA ALA A 98 -15.89 14.74 8.86
C ALA A 98 -17.03 15.20 9.78
N ARG A 99 -17.75 16.24 9.38
CA ARG A 99 -18.93 16.72 10.10
C ARG A 99 -20.04 15.68 10.10
N ALA A 100 -20.33 15.04 8.96
CA ALA A 100 -21.32 13.97 8.87
C ALA A 100 -20.96 12.78 9.77
N PHE A 101 -19.69 12.36 9.78
CA PHE A 101 -19.19 11.29 10.65
C PHE A 101 -19.35 11.63 12.13
N ASN A 102 -18.97 12.84 12.56
CA ASN A 102 -19.10 13.27 13.95
C ASN A 102 -20.57 13.37 14.41
N THR A 103 -21.50 13.68 13.50
CA THR A 103 -22.94 13.63 13.79
C THR A 103 -23.42 12.21 14.02
N MET A 104 -23.12 11.28 13.10
CA MET A 104 -23.46 9.87 13.26
C MET A 104 -22.88 9.27 14.56
N ALA A 105 -21.63 9.61 14.90
CA ALA A 105 -21.00 9.14 16.13
C ALA A 105 -21.69 9.67 17.41
N ARG A 106 -22.21 10.91 17.39
CA ARG A 106 -23.03 11.46 18.48
C ARG A 106 -24.35 10.72 18.62
N ASP A 107 -25.05 10.49 17.51
CA ASP A 107 -26.36 9.83 17.54
C ASP A 107 -26.25 8.40 18.08
N LEU A 108 -25.21 7.67 17.64
CA LEU A 108 -24.96 6.30 18.08
C LEU A 108 -24.55 6.23 19.57
N ALA A 109 -23.75 7.18 20.05
CA ALA A 109 -23.43 7.30 21.48
C ALA A 109 -24.68 7.58 22.32
N GLY A 110 -25.64 8.36 21.79
CA GLY A 110 -26.93 8.61 22.43
C GLY A 110 -27.76 7.33 22.61
N VAL A 111 -27.91 6.55 21.53
CA VAL A 111 -28.64 5.26 21.56
C VAL A 111 -27.99 4.27 22.52
N ASP A 112 -26.66 4.15 22.50
CA ASP A 112 -25.94 3.23 23.38
C ASP A 112 -26.06 3.64 24.85
N LYS A 113 -26.05 4.94 25.16
CA LYS A 113 -26.32 5.44 26.51
C LYS A 113 -27.73 5.08 26.97
N GLN A 114 -28.76 5.35 26.17
CA GLN A 114 -30.15 4.98 26.49
C GLN A 114 -30.31 3.49 26.78
N ARG A 115 -29.68 2.64 25.96
CA ARG A 115 -29.68 1.19 26.18
C ARG A 115 -29.05 0.80 27.52
N ARG A 116 -27.91 1.41 27.90
CA ARG A 116 -27.23 1.13 29.17
C ARG A 116 -28.06 1.59 30.36
N ASP A 117 -28.65 2.78 30.28
CA ASP A 117 -29.51 3.33 31.33
C ASP A 117 -30.74 2.44 31.55
N LEU A 118 -31.36 1.93 30.48
CA LEU A 118 -32.46 0.95 30.56
C LEU A 118 -32.03 -0.34 31.27
N VAL A 119 -30.90 -0.94 30.87
CA VAL A 119 -30.39 -2.17 31.49
C VAL A 119 -30.07 -1.96 32.97
N ALA A 120 -29.49 -0.81 33.32
CA ALA A 120 -29.18 -0.45 34.70
C ALA A 120 -30.46 -0.33 35.54
N ASN A 121 -31.47 0.38 35.05
CA ASN A 121 -32.75 0.57 35.73
C ASN A 121 -33.49 -0.77 35.93
N VAL A 122 -33.59 -1.59 34.87
CA VAL A 122 -34.19 -2.94 34.95
C VAL A 122 -33.49 -3.80 35.99
N SER A 123 -32.15 -3.77 36.00
CA SER A 123 -31.36 -4.55 36.97
C SER A 123 -31.61 -4.10 38.41
N HIS A 124 -31.80 -2.80 38.64
CA HIS A 124 -32.10 -2.25 39.95
C HIS A 124 -33.51 -2.63 40.44
N GLU A 125 -34.51 -2.50 39.58
CA GLU A 125 -35.91 -2.80 39.92
C GLU A 125 -36.17 -4.30 40.14
N LEU A 126 -35.41 -5.20 39.49
CA LEU A 126 -35.50 -6.63 39.76
C LEU A 126 -34.72 -7.08 41.01
N ARG A 127 -33.61 -6.41 41.34
CA ARG A 127 -32.76 -6.80 42.48
C ARG A 127 -33.46 -6.61 43.82
N THR A 128 -34.21 -5.52 43.98
CA THR A 128 -34.90 -5.17 45.23
C THR A 128 -35.94 -6.22 45.66
N PRO A 129 -36.93 -6.61 44.81
CA PRO A 129 -37.89 -7.65 45.17
C PRO A 129 -37.23 -9.03 45.31
N LEU A 130 -36.21 -9.34 44.50
CA LEU A 130 -35.47 -10.60 44.62
C LEU A 130 -34.72 -10.71 45.96
N ALA A 131 -34.13 -9.61 46.44
CA ALA A 131 -33.49 -9.55 47.75
C ALA A 131 -34.52 -9.72 48.88
N GLY A 132 -35.70 -9.12 48.76
CA GLY A 132 -36.82 -9.30 49.69
C GLY A 132 -37.31 -10.74 49.75
N LEU A 133 -37.54 -11.38 48.59
CA LEU A 133 -37.92 -12.78 48.48
C LEU A 133 -36.88 -13.70 49.13
N ARG A 134 -35.60 -13.45 48.84
CA ARG A 134 -34.49 -14.21 49.41
C ARG A 134 -34.42 -14.07 50.93
N ALA A 135 -34.58 -12.86 51.47
CA ALA A 135 -34.56 -12.64 52.91
C ALA A 135 -35.70 -13.38 53.63
N VAL A 136 -36.91 -13.39 53.05
CA VAL A 136 -38.04 -14.15 53.60
C VAL A 136 -37.75 -15.66 53.58
N LEU A 137 -37.24 -16.19 52.46
CA LEU A 137 -36.93 -17.61 52.33
C LEU A 137 -35.74 -18.05 53.21
N GLU A 138 -34.70 -17.24 53.35
CA GLU A 138 -33.56 -17.50 54.24
C GLU A 138 -34.02 -17.56 55.71
N ASN A 139 -34.87 -16.63 56.16
CA ASN A 139 -35.43 -16.66 57.51
C ASN A 139 -36.25 -17.93 57.81
N VAL A 140 -36.98 -18.44 56.80
CA VAL A 140 -37.73 -19.69 56.90
C VAL A 140 -36.80 -20.90 56.97
N VAL A 141 -35.74 -20.94 56.15
CA VAL A 141 -34.75 -22.01 56.12
C VAL A 141 -33.91 -22.06 57.41
N ASP A 142 -33.44 -20.91 57.90
CA ASP A 142 -32.60 -20.81 59.10
C ASP A 142 -33.39 -21.03 60.41
N GLY A 143 -34.72 -21.13 60.33
CA GLY A 143 -35.61 -21.37 61.48
C GLY A 143 -35.74 -20.18 62.43
N VAL A 144 -35.32 -18.99 61.98
CA VAL A 144 -35.37 -17.74 62.75
C VAL A 144 -36.68 -16.97 62.49
N GLY A 145 -37.37 -17.26 61.38
CA GLY A 145 -38.68 -16.71 61.05
C GLY A 145 -39.86 -17.64 61.38
N PRO A 146 -41.11 -17.10 61.45
CA PRO A 146 -42.31 -17.91 61.60
C PRO A 146 -42.43 -18.90 60.44
N ARG A 147 -42.65 -20.19 60.76
CA ARG A 147 -42.91 -21.25 59.76
C ARG A 147 -44.40 -21.35 59.41
N ASP A 148 -45.11 -20.23 59.41
CA ASP A 148 -46.54 -20.19 59.13
C ASP A 148 -46.84 -19.97 57.64
N LEU A 149 -48.11 -20.08 57.30
CA LEU A 149 -48.61 -19.86 55.95
C LEU A 149 -48.47 -18.40 55.50
N ASP A 150 -48.34 -17.45 56.41
CA ASP A 150 -48.25 -16.01 56.13
C ASP A 150 -46.85 -15.63 55.60
N ALA A 151 -45.78 -16.23 56.12
CA ALA A 151 -44.42 -16.06 55.59
C ALA A 151 -44.30 -16.60 54.15
N LEU A 152 -44.88 -17.78 53.87
CA LEU A 152 -44.95 -18.34 52.52
C LEU A 152 -45.85 -17.52 51.59
N GLY A 153 -46.96 -16.98 52.11
CA GLY A 153 -47.82 -16.04 51.39
C GLY A 153 -47.10 -14.75 50.99
N THR A 154 -46.24 -14.24 51.88
CA THR A 154 -45.40 -13.04 51.60
C THR A 154 -44.36 -13.31 50.51
N ALA A 155 -43.73 -14.49 50.54
CA ALA A 155 -42.81 -14.92 49.49
C ALA A 155 -43.51 -15.10 48.14
N LEU A 156 -44.70 -15.73 48.13
CA LEU A 156 -45.52 -15.89 46.93
C LEU A 156 -45.92 -14.54 46.32
N ALA A 157 -46.39 -13.60 47.15
CA ALA A 157 -46.76 -12.26 46.70
C ALA A 157 -45.59 -11.50 46.07
N GLN A 158 -44.35 -11.71 46.55
CA GLN A 158 -43.16 -11.12 45.90
C GLN A 158 -42.78 -11.81 44.59
N ALA A 159 -42.94 -13.13 44.48
CA ALA A 159 -42.70 -13.86 43.24
C ALA A 159 -43.72 -13.46 42.16
N GLU A 160 -44.99 -13.29 42.53
CA GLU A 160 -46.05 -12.80 41.64
C GLU A 160 -45.78 -11.36 41.19
N ARG A 161 -45.37 -10.47 42.10
CA ARG A 161 -44.97 -9.10 41.76
C ARG A 161 -43.80 -9.05 40.77
N MET A 162 -42.79 -9.90 40.97
CA MET A 162 -41.65 -10.00 40.05
C MET A 162 -42.07 -10.55 38.67
N SER A 163 -43.03 -11.47 38.64
CA SER A 163 -43.58 -12.01 37.39
C SER A 163 -44.31 -10.93 36.59
N GLY A 164 -45.13 -10.10 37.25
CA GLY A 164 -45.78 -8.94 36.62
C GLY A 164 -44.77 -7.93 36.06
N LEU A 165 -43.72 -7.60 36.84
CA LEU A 165 -42.62 -6.73 36.37
C LEU A 165 -41.93 -7.25 35.10
N VAL A 166 -41.72 -8.57 34.99
CA VAL A 166 -41.10 -9.19 33.81
C VAL A 166 -42.04 -9.14 32.62
N GLU A 167 -43.33 -9.38 32.81
CA GLU A 167 -44.35 -9.27 31.75
C GLU A 167 -44.45 -7.84 31.22
N ASP A 168 -44.48 -6.84 32.11
CA ASP A 168 -44.48 -5.42 31.76
C ASP A 168 -43.24 -5.04 30.92
N LEU A 169 -42.06 -5.56 31.28
CA LEU A 169 -40.82 -5.35 30.54
C LEU A 169 -40.83 -6.02 29.15
N LEU A 170 -41.39 -7.22 29.06
CA LEU A 170 -41.53 -7.94 27.79
C LEU A 170 -42.53 -7.25 26.86
N ASP A 171 -43.61 -6.71 27.40
CA ASP A 171 -44.56 -5.90 26.66
C ASP A 171 -43.87 -4.63 26.14
N LEU A 172 -43.13 -3.90 26.97
CA LEU A 172 -42.37 -2.72 26.53
C LEU A 172 -41.35 -3.05 25.42
N ALA A 173 -40.59 -4.14 25.56
CA ALA A 173 -39.58 -4.56 24.57
C ALA A 173 -40.20 -4.97 23.22
N ARG A 174 -41.40 -5.54 23.21
CA ARG A 174 -42.12 -5.90 21.96
C ARG A 174 -42.58 -4.68 21.18
N VAL A 175 -42.75 -3.56 21.86
CA VAL A 175 -43.25 -2.28 21.32
C VAL A 175 -42.15 -1.48 20.69
N ASP A 176 -40.99 -1.36 21.34
CA ASP A 176 -39.79 -0.74 20.75
C ASP A 176 -39.37 -1.44 19.45
N ALA A 177 -39.68 -2.73 19.32
CA ALA A 177 -39.44 -3.50 18.12
C ALA A 177 -40.50 -3.31 17.02
N GLY A 178 -41.62 -2.61 17.29
CA GLY A 178 -42.75 -2.41 16.38
C GLY A 178 -43.60 -3.66 16.14
N ARG A 179 -43.60 -4.64 17.07
CA ARG A 179 -44.07 -6.03 16.80
C ARG A 179 -45.36 -6.45 17.51
N ALA A 180 -46.08 -5.56 18.18
CA ALA A 180 -47.33 -5.92 18.87
C ALA A 180 -48.56 -5.75 17.94
N PRO A 181 -49.18 -6.83 17.42
CA PRO A 181 -50.43 -6.72 16.66
C PRO A 181 -51.59 -6.35 17.59
N LEU A 182 -52.45 -5.42 17.15
CA LEU A 182 -53.66 -5.02 17.88
C LEU A 182 -54.82 -5.97 17.52
N ALA A 183 -55.34 -6.74 18.48
CA ALA A 183 -56.46 -7.67 18.25
C ALA A 183 -57.81 -6.94 18.43
N ALA A 184 -58.10 -6.01 17.53
CA ALA A 184 -59.28 -5.15 17.65
C ALA A 184 -60.60 -5.92 17.43
N ARG A 185 -61.51 -5.83 18.40
CA ARG A 185 -62.89 -6.37 18.34
C ARG A 185 -63.88 -5.39 18.98
N PRO A 186 -65.20 -5.49 18.69
CA PRO A 186 -66.21 -4.67 19.35
C PRO A 186 -66.25 -4.93 20.86
N VAL A 187 -66.20 -3.86 21.68
CA VAL A 187 -66.12 -3.90 23.14
C VAL A 187 -67.20 -3.02 23.74
N PRO A 188 -68.17 -3.56 24.50
CA PRO A 188 -69.10 -2.74 25.28
C PRO A 188 -68.36 -2.11 26.46
N LEU A 189 -68.17 -0.78 26.42
CA LEU A 189 -67.27 -0.09 27.35
C LEU A 189 -67.80 -0.08 28.79
N ALA A 190 -69.11 -0.04 28.98
CA ALA A 190 -69.73 -0.12 30.31
C ALA A 190 -69.40 -1.43 31.04
N VAL A 191 -69.33 -2.55 30.32
CA VAL A 191 -68.99 -3.86 30.90
C VAL A 191 -67.50 -3.89 31.28
N LEU A 192 -66.61 -3.48 30.37
CA LEU A 192 -65.17 -3.46 30.64
C LEU A 192 -64.80 -2.55 31.82
N LEU A 193 -65.41 -1.36 31.91
CA LEU A 193 -65.14 -0.46 33.03
C LEU A 193 -65.69 -0.98 34.36
N ALA A 194 -66.86 -1.64 34.35
CA ALA A 194 -67.40 -2.29 35.53
C ALA A 194 -66.51 -3.45 36.00
N ASP A 195 -66.01 -4.28 35.08
CA ASP A 195 -65.10 -5.38 35.37
C ASP A 195 -63.78 -4.86 35.98
N ALA A 196 -63.18 -3.84 35.37
CA ALA A 196 -61.94 -3.23 35.87
C ALA A 196 -62.10 -2.55 37.24
N VAL A 197 -63.26 -1.95 37.51
CA VAL A 197 -63.59 -1.38 38.82
C VAL A 197 -63.83 -2.48 39.85
N GLY A 198 -64.52 -3.57 39.50
CA GLY A 198 -64.71 -4.71 40.40
C GLY A 198 -63.39 -5.36 40.82
N GLU A 199 -62.42 -5.44 39.89
CA GLU A 199 -61.05 -5.86 40.22
C GLU A 199 -60.35 -4.88 41.16
N ALA A 200 -60.51 -3.57 40.94
CA ALA A 200 -59.92 -2.54 41.79
C ALA A 200 -60.52 -2.51 43.20
N GLU A 201 -61.83 -2.75 43.33
CA GLU A 201 -62.53 -2.87 44.62
C GLU A 201 -62.07 -4.10 45.41
N ALA A 202 -61.82 -5.22 44.72
CA ALA A 202 -61.32 -6.45 45.35
C ALA A 202 -59.92 -6.28 45.97
N LEU A 203 -59.13 -5.30 45.52
CA LEU A 203 -57.83 -4.93 46.11
C LEU A 203 -57.96 -4.19 47.46
N GLY A 204 -59.19 -3.81 47.87
CA GLY A 204 -59.52 -3.47 49.26
C GLY A 204 -58.99 -2.13 49.79
N ARG A 205 -58.76 -1.13 48.93
CA ARG A 205 -58.09 0.14 49.31
C ARG A 205 -58.96 1.24 49.95
N GLY A 206 -60.22 0.96 50.28
CA GLY A 206 -61.08 1.91 51.03
C GLY A 206 -61.38 3.21 50.28
N VAL A 207 -61.59 3.12 48.97
CA VAL A 207 -61.93 4.23 48.06
C VAL A 207 -63.25 3.88 47.37
N GLU A 208 -64.12 4.86 47.17
CA GLU A 208 -65.39 4.66 46.44
C GLU A 208 -65.18 4.90 44.93
N TYR A 209 -65.65 3.98 44.09
CA TYR A 209 -65.57 4.11 42.63
C TYR A 209 -66.92 4.53 42.05
N ASP A 210 -66.91 5.50 41.15
CA ASP A 210 -68.11 5.97 40.45
C ASP A 210 -67.87 5.94 38.94
N VAL A 211 -68.71 5.21 38.21
CA VAL A 211 -68.53 4.93 36.76
C VAL A 211 -69.67 5.52 35.96
N HIS A 212 -69.32 6.45 35.07
CA HIS A 212 -70.26 7.13 34.17
C HIS A 212 -69.92 6.85 32.70
N VAL A 213 -70.79 6.15 31.97
CA VAL A 213 -70.63 5.90 30.53
C VAL A 213 -71.75 6.57 29.75
N VAL A 214 -71.40 7.44 28.79
CA VAL A 214 -72.36 8.23 28.02
C VAL A 214 -72.07 8.13 26.51
N PRO A 215 -72.96 7.54 25.70
CA PRO A 215 -74.21 6.85 26.08
C PRO A 215 -73.93 5.50 26.78
N ALA A 216 -74.90 4.97 27.54
CA ALA A 216 -74.69 3.76 28.37
C ALA A 216 -74.39 2.48 27.56
N ASP A 217 -74.78 2.46 26.28
CA ASP A 217 -74.57 1.37 25.32
C ASP A 217 -73.35 1.60 24.41
N LEU A 218 -72.40 2.45 24.81
CA LEU A 218 -71.20 2.76 24.03
C LEU A 218 -70.36 1.50 23.74
N VAL A 219 -70.27 1.14 22.45
CA VAL A 219 -69.41 0.06 21.95
C VAL A 219 -68.25 0.68 21.15
N VAL A 220 -67.02 0.28 21.46
CA VAL A 220 -65.79 0.73 20.78
C VAL A 220 -65.06 -0.43 20.14
N THR A 221 -64.32 -0.21 19.05
CA THR A 221 -63.45 -1.23 18.46
C THR A 221 -62.07 -1.12 19.09
N ALA A 222 -61.67 -2.08 19.92
CA ALA A 222 -60.41 -2.05 20.66
C ALA A 222 -59.90 -3.47 20.94
N ASP A 223 -58.66 -3.61 21.39
CA ASP A 223 -58.19 -4.86 21.98
C ASP A 223 -58.64 -4.92 23.44
N PRO A 224 -59.56 -5.82 23.84
CA PRO A 224 -60.12 -5.76 25.19
C PRO A 224 -59.12 -6.03 26.29
N ALA A 225 -58.13 -6.89 26.06
CA ALA A 225 -57.13 -7.20 27.07
C ALA A 225 -56.25 -5.98 27.33
N ARG A 226 -55.83 -5.29 26.26
CA ARG A 226 -55.02 -4.08 26.36
C ARG A 226 -55.81 -2.89 26.89
N LEU A 227 -57.05 -2.71 26.46
CA LEU A 227 -57.92 -1.64 26.96
C LEU A 227 -58.25 -1.84 28.45
N HIS A 228 -58.47 -3.10 28.89
CA HIS A 228 -58.61 -3.44 30.31
C HIS A 228 -57.34 -3.11 31.09
N GLN A 229 -56.16 -3.49 30.57
CA GLN A 229 -54.86 -3.17 31.17
C GLN A 229 -54.63 -1.65 31.32
N LEU A 230 -55.02 -0.85 30.33
CA LEU A 230 -54.99 0.62 30.41
C LEU A 230 -55.83 1.12 31.59
N VAL A 231 -57.08 0.67 31.68
CA VAL A 231 -58.01 1.10 32.73
C VAL A 231 -57.51 0.65 34.11
N ALA A 232 -57.10 -0.61 34.25
CA ALA A 232 -56.56 -1.16 35.49
C ALA A 232 -55.33 -0.38 35.99
N ASN A 233 -54.41 0.00 35.09
CA ASN A 233 -53.24 0.81 35.44
C ASN A 233 -53.62 2.22 35.91
N LEU A 234 -54.62 2.84 35.29
CA LEU A 234 -55.14 4.14 35.73
C LEU A 234 -55.85 4.05 37.08
N LEU A 235 -56.62 2.99 37.33
CA LEU A 235 -57.33 2.75 38.58
C LEU A 235 -56.39 2.38 39.74
N ASP A 236 -55.37 1.56 39.52
CA ASP A 236 -54.34 1.29 40.54
C ASP A 236 -53.60 2.58 40.91
N ASN A 237 -53.27 3.42 39.93
CA ASN A 237 -52.62 4.70 40.20
C ASN A 237 -53.55 5.67 40.97
N ALA A 238 -54.81 5.80 40.54
CA ALA A 238 -55.80 6.69 41.15
C ALA A 238 -56.14 6.27 42.60
N SER A 239 -56.35 4.98 42.84
CA SER A 239 -56.66 4.44 44.17
C SER A 239 -55.48 4.52 45.14
N ARG A 240 -54.24 4.33 44.65
CA ARG A 240 -53.02 4.41 45.46
C ARG A 240 -52.75 5.81 46.01
N HIS A 241 -53.05 6.85 45.23
CA HIS A 241 -52.76 8.23 45.60
C HIS A 241 -53.97 8.97 46.20
N SER A 242 -55.13 8.31 46.27
CA SER A 242 -56.31 8.84 46.96
C SER A 242 -56.21 8.63 48.48
N PRO A 243 -56.68 9.58 49.30
CA PRO A 243 -56.81 9.38 50.74
C PRO A 243 -57.90 8.33 51.06
N ALA A 244 -57.83 7.71 52.24
CA ALA A 244 -58.85 6.77 52.70
C ALA A 244 -60.23 7.43 52.79
N GLY A 245 -61.26 6.78 52.25
CA GLY A 245 -62.61 7.35 52.07
C GLY A 245 -62.72 8.35 50.91
N GLY A 246 -61.68 8.49 50.09
CA GLY A 246 -61.72 9.26 48.84
C GLY A 246 -62.58 8.62 47.76
N SER A 247 -62.77 9.32 46.65
CA SER A 247 -63.52 8.81 45.50
C SER A 247 -62.68 8.84 44.22
N VAL A 248 -62.83 7.79 43.39
CA VAL A 248 -62.25 7.69 42.05
C VAL A 248 -63.38 7.65 41.04
N VAL A 249 -63.46 8.70 40.22
CA VAL A 249 -64.51 8.84 39.20
C VAL A 249 -63.96 8.47 37.84
N VAL A 250 -64.60 7.50 37.18
CA VAL A 250 -64.29 7.04 35.82
C VAL A 250 -65.40 7.49 34.89
N THR A 251 -65.08 8.36 33.94
CA THR A 251 -66.04 8.85 32.95
C THR A 251 -65.61 8.45 31.55
N ALA A 252 -66.50 7.79 30.80
CA ALA A 252 -66.33 7.53 29.38
C ALA A 252 -67.41 8.24 28.57
N ARG A 253 -67.02 9.10 27.62
CA ARG A 253 -67.95 9.90 26.82
C ARG A 253 -67.61 9.83 25.33
N ALA A 254 -68.60 9.46 24.51
CA ALA A 254 -68.47 9.58 23.05
C ALA A 254 -68.42 11.06 22.62
N GLN A 255 -67.47 11.40 21.75
CA GLN A 255 -67.29 12.72 21.15
C GLN A 255 -66.93 12.57 19.65
N GLY A 256 -67.96 12.55 18.80
CA GLY A 256 -67.78 12.34 17.35
C GLY A 256 -67.22 10.95 17.05
N GLU A 257 -66.14 10.87 16.28
CA GLU A 257 -65.42 9.63 15.93
C GLU A 257 -64.46 9.13 17.02
N ARG A 258 -64.45 9.78 18.19
CA ARG A 258 -63.56 9.47 19.32
C ARG A 258 -64.38 9.29 20.60
N TYR A 259 -63.76 8.69 21.62
CA TYR A 259 -64.29 8.63 22.96
C TYR A 259 -63.23 9.09 23.95
N LEU A 260 -63.70 9.82 24.96
CA LEU A 260 -62.89 10.36 26.03
C LEU A 260 -63.06 9.47 27.25
N LEU A 261 -61.97 8.85 27.71
CA LEU A 261 -61.91 8.14 28.99
C LEU A 261 -61.15 9.02 29.98
N GLU A 262 -61.81 9.40 31.07
CA GLU A 262 -61.23 10.22 32.13
C GLU A 262 -61.27 9.47 33.46
N VAL A 263 -60.14 9.43 34.16
CA VAL A 263 -60.03 8.90 35.52
C VAL A 263 -59.60 10.05 36.42
N ARG A 264 -60.38 10.31 37.45
CA ARG A 264 -60.17 11.39 38.41
C ARG A 264 -60.07 10.82 39.81
N ASP A 265 -59.02 11.21 40.52
CA ASP A 265 -58.84 10.90 41.95
C ASP A 265 -59.01 12.15 42.83
N THR A 266 -58.96 11.96 44.16
CA THR A 266 -58.97 13.04 45.17
C THR A 266 -57.63 13.21 45.88
N GLY A 267 -56.54 12.74 45.27
CA GLY A 267 -55.18 12.80 45.79
C GLY A 267 -54.49 14.17 45.71
N PRO A 268 -53.17 14.24 45.94
CA PRO A 268 -52.42 15.50 45.91
C PRO A 268 -52.20 16.08 44.50
N GLY A 269 -52.49 15.30 43.44
CA GLY A 269 -52.24 15.69 42.05
C GLY A 269 -50.76 15.58 41.63
N VAL A 270 -50.48 15.93 40.37
CA VAL A 270 -49.12 15.86 39.78
C VAL A 270 -48.63 17.27 39.40
N PRO A 271 -47.43 17.71 39.87
CA PRO A 271 -46.81 18.98 39.49
C PRO A 271 -46.67 19.13 37.97
N ALA A 272 -46.87 20.35 37.44
CA ALA A 272 -46.85 20.59 36.00
C ALA A 272 -45.55 20.15 35.30
N GLU A 273 -44.41 20.30 35.98
CA GLU A 273 -43.07 19.89 35.51
C GLU A 273 -42.87 18.38 35.41
N ASP A 274 -43.69 17.59 36.12
CA ASP A 274 -43.57 16.14 36.17
C ASP A 274 -44.60 15.39 35.31
N ARG A 275 -45.62 16.10 34.79
CA ARG A 275 -46.76 15.48 34.07
C ARG A 275 -46.38 14.70 32.82
N GLU A 276 -45.31 15.08 32.12
CA GLU A 276 -44.81 14.33 30.96
C GLU A 276 -43.87 13.19 31.39
N ARG A 277 -43.05 13.43 32.41
CA ARG A 277 -42.03 12.49 32.89
C ARG A 277 -42.63 11.24 33.55
N VAL A 278 -43.79 11.35 34.20
CA VAL A 278 -44.47 10.18 34.81
C VAL A 278 -44.99 9.15 33.80
N PHE A 279 -45.03 9.50 32.51
CA PHE A 279 -45.34 8.55 31.44
C PHE A 279 -44.09 7.90 30.82
N GLU A 280 -42.87 8.28 31.24
CA GLU A 280 -41.64 7.59 30.87
C GLU A 280 -41.50 6.29 31.69
N PRO A 281 -40.89 5.22 31.13
CA PRO A 281 -40.63 3.99 31.89
C PRO A 281 -39.83 4.29 33.16
N PHE A 282 -40.30 3.80 34.31
CA PHE A 282 -39.73 4.05 35.64
C PHE A 282 -39.83 5.52 36.13
N GLY A 283 -40.69 6.33 35.51
CA GLY A 283 -40.91 7.72 35.89
C GLY A 283 -41.66 7.87 37.22
N THR A 284 -40.96 7.86 38.35
CA THR A 284 -41.54 8.12 39.68
C THR A 284 -41.29 9.56 40.14
N LEU A 285 -42.27 10.16 40.83
CA LEU A 285 -42.08 11.45 41.53
C LEU A 285 -41.07 11.27 42.68
N ALA A 286 -40.05 12.13 42.74
CA ALA A 286 -38.97 12.05 43.73
C ALA A 286 -39.45 12.07 45.20
N ALA A 287 -40.67 12.54 45.45
CA ALA A 287 -41.28 12.63 46.78
C ALA A 287 -42.00 11.33 47.24
N SER A 288 -42.16 10.31 46.39
CA SER A 288 -42.96 9.09 46.69
C SER A 288 -42.13 7.84 46.97
N ALA A 289 -40.88 7.98 47.43
CA ALA A 289 -39.90 6.90 47.64
C ALA A 289 -40.26 5.84 48.70
N GLY A 290 -41.52 5.72 49.13
CA GLY A 290 -42.01 4.73 50.10
C GLY A 290 -43.31 4.01 49.73
N THR A 291 -44.02 4.41 48.66
CA THR A 291 -45.32 3.85 48.26
C THR A 291 -45.25 2.93 47.03
N GLY A 292 -44.25 2.05 46.99
CA GLY A 292 -44.27 0.71 46.37
C GLY A 292 -44.85 0.51 44.95
N GLY A 293 -44.62 1.41 43.99
CA GLY A 293 -45.04 1.28 42.58
C GLY A 293 -43.86 1.12 41.63
N THR A 294 -44.03 0.35 40.56
CA THR A 294 -42.96 -0.02 39.59
C THR A 294 -42.59 1.11 38.62
N GLY A 295 -43.36 2.21 38.59
CA GLY A 295 -43.18 3.30 37.63
C GLY A 295 -43.44 2.91 36.17
N LEU A 296 -43.95 1.71 35.91
CA LEU A 296 -44.25 1.20 34.56
C LEU A 296 -45.72 1.38 34.17
N GLY A 297 -46.66 1.40 35.13
CA GLY A 297 -48.10 1.39 34.85
C GLY A 297 -48.59 2.54 33.96
N LEU A 298 -48.13 3.78 34.21
CA LEU A 298 -48.49 4.93 33.36
C LEU A 298 -47.78 4.91 32.00
N ALA A 299 -46.55 4.39 31.92
CA ALA A 299 -45.87 4.17 30.64
C ALA A 299 -46.60 3.13 29.77
N ILE A 300 -47.12 2.06 30.39
CA ILE A 300 -47.98 1.05 29.75
C ILE A 300 -49.30 1.68 29.30
N ALA A 301 -49.92 2.53 30.13
CA ALA A 301 -51.14 3.26 29.78
C ALA A 301 -50.92 4.15 28.54
N ARG A 302 -49.81 4.89 28.48
CA ARG A 302 -49.43 5.67 27.29
C ARG A 302 -49.21 4.79 26.08
N TRP A 303 -48.50 3.69 26.25
CA TRP A 303 -48.28 2.75 25.16
C TRP A 303 -49.60 2.17 24.60
N VAL A 304 -50.49 1.63 25.44
CA VAL A 304 -51.77 1.09 24.99
C VAL A 304 -52.57 2.15 24.26
N THR A 305 -52.53 3.40 24.75
CA THR A 305 -53.19 4.52 24.12
C THR A 305 -52.62 4.80 22.72
N ASP A 306 -51.29 4.86 22.58
CA ASP A 306 -50.60 5.06 21.31
C ASP A 306 -50.81 3.90 20.32
N LEU A 307 -50.95 2.67 20.82
CA LEU A 307 -51.26 1.47 20.03
C LEU A 307 -52.66 1.57 19.38
N HIS A 308 -53.61 2.17 20.09
CA HIS A 308 -54.96 2.43 19.60
C HIS A 308 -55.07 3.77 18.82
N GLY A 309 -53.95 4.48 18.59
CA GLY A 309 -53.95 5.78 17.88
C GLY A 309 -54.54 6.94 18.70
N GLY A 310 -54.54 6.81 20.02
CA GLY A 310 -55.01 7.81 20.96
C GLY A 310 -53.96 8.80 21.45
N SER A 311 -54.34 9.61 22.44
CA SER A 311 -53.41 10.39 23.26
C SER A 311 -53.81 10.32 24.73
N ILE A 312 -52.83 10.36 25.64
CA ILE A 312 -53.03 10.38 27.10
C ILE A 312 -52.33 11.60 27.69
N GLY A 313 -52.91 12.19 28.73
CA GLY A 313 -52.25 13.28 29.46
C GLY A 313 -52.98 13.68 30.73
N PHE A 314 -52.30 14.43 31.59
CA PHE A 314 -52.92 15.08 32.74
C PHE A 314 -53.60 16.38 32.32
N VAL A 315 -54.81 16.61 32.83
CA VAL A 315 -55.57 17.84 32.64
C VAL A 315 -55.67 18.55 33.97
N ASP A 316 -55.70 19.88 33.96
CA ASP A 316 -55.85 20.64 35.20
C ASP A 316 -57.11 20.23 35.96
N PRO A 317 -57.02 20.12 37.30
CA PRO A 317 -58.18 19.81 38.13
C PRO A 317 -59.22 20.93 38.02
N VAL A 318 -60.49 20.60 38.26
CA VAL A 318 -61.57 21.59 38.24
C VAL A 318 -61.29 22.63 39.33
N PRO A 319 -61.48 23.95 39.07
CA PRO A 319 -61.29 24.99 40.07
C PRO A 319 -62.04 24.66 41.37
N GLY A 320 -61.33 24.68 42.51
CA GLY A 320 -61.88 24.33 43.82
C GLY A 320 -61.84 22.84 44.18
N THR A 321 -61.20 22.00 43.36
CA THR A 321 -61.04 20.56 43.64
C THR A 321 -59.56 20.16 43.68
N THR A 322 -59.23 19.18 44.52
CA THR A 322 -57.90 18.54 44.59
C THR A 322 -57.94 17.18 43.87
N GLY A 323 -56.79 16.69 43.39
CA GLY A 323 -56.68 15.41 42.69
C GLY A 323 -55.95 15.45 41.36
N ALA A 324 -55.52 14.28 40.89
CA ALA A 324 -55.07 14.09 39.51
C ALA A 324 -56.25 13.75 38.60
N ARG A 325 -56.23 14.29 37.38
CA ARG A 325 -57.19 13.97 36.32
C ARG A 325 -56.43 13.52 35.09
N VAL A 326 -56.49 12.22 34.81
CA VAL A 326 -55.91 11.64 33.59
C VAL A 326 -56.98 11.55 32.53
N ARG A 327 -56.68 12.09 31.35
CA ARG A 327 -57.54 12.06 30.18
C ARG A 327 -56.89 11.23 29.10
N VAL A 328 -57.66 10.28 28.57
CA VAL A 328 -57.31 9.43 27.44
C VAL A 328 -58.31 9.71 26.32
N ASP A 329 -57.81 10.11 25.16
CA ASP A 329 -58.60 10.37 23.96
C ASP A 329 -58.32 9.30 22.90
N LEU A 330 -59.30 8.43 22.63
CA LEU A 330 -59.16 7.27 21.75
C LEU A 330 -60.17 7.31 20.59
N PRO A 331 -59.81 6.83 19.39
CA PRO A 331 -60.79 6.69 18.29
C PRO A 331 -61.80 5.58 18.59
N LEU A 332 -63.05 5.74 18.15
CA LEU A 332 -64.08 4.69 18.23
C LEU A 332 -63.69 3.44 17.42
N ALA A 333 -62.90 3.63 16.36
CA ALA A 333 -62.26 2.58 15.59
C ALA A 333 -60.81 2.97 15.22
N PRO A 334 -59.78 2.24 15.69
CA PRO A 334 -58.39 2.51 15.34
C PRO A 334 -58.14 2.24 13.85
N ALA A 335 -57.37 3.10 13.19
CA ALA A 335 -56.98 2.90 11.80
C ALA A 335 -56.09 1.64 11.66
N PRO A 336 -56.30 0.78 10.65
CA PRO A 336 -55.42 -0.37 10.42
C PRO A 336 -54.00 0.12 10.11
N ARG A 337 -53.03 -0.14 11.01
CA ARG A 337 -51.61 0.05 10.70
C ARG A 337 -51.20 -0.96 9.62
N PRO A 338 -50.59 -0.53 8.50
CA PRO A 338 -49.99 -1.46 7.55
C PRO A 338 -48.96 -2.33 8.28
N LEU A 339 -49.04 -3.65 8.14
CA LEU A 339 -47.95 -4.54 8.51
C LEU A 339 -46.73 -4.14 7.66
N GLU A 340 -45.73 -3.50 8.27
CA GLU A 340 -44.43 -3.35 7.61
C GLU A 340 -43.85 -4.75 7.37
N VAL A 341 -43.79 -5.13 6.10
CA VAL A 341 -43.12 -6.35 5.65
C VAL A 341 -41.66 -6.27 6.10
N PRO A 342 -41.09 -7.30 6.75
CA PRO A 342 -39.73 -7.21 7.28
C PRO A 342 -38.74 -7.00 6.13
N VAL A 343 -38.08 -5.84 6.09
CA VAL A 343 -36.82 -5.70 5.37
C VAL A 343 -35.81 -6.51 6.15
N SER A 344 -35.35 -7.62 5.55
CA SER A 344 -34.30 -8.46 6.10
C SER A 344 -33.03 -7.64 6.30
N ALA A 345 -32.73 -7.26 7.54
CA ALA A 345 -31.37 -6.87 7.91
C ALA A 345 -30.47 -8.12 7.82
N PRO A 346 -29.24 -8.01 7.30
CA PRO A 346 -28.36 -9.15 7.17
C PRO A 346 -28.04 -9.71 8.56
N THR A 347 -28.44 -10.97 8.77
CA THR A 347 -28.17 -11.72 9.98
C THR A 347 -26.67 -12.04 10.01
N LEU A 348 -25.90 -11.29 10.80
CA LEU A 348 -24.57 -11.75 11.20
C LEU A 348 -24.75 -12.93 12.17
N PRO A 349 -23.97 -14.01 12.04
CA PRO A 349 -24.06 -15.16 12.93
C PRO A 349 -23.71 -14.75 14.38
N PRO A 350 -24.34 -15.37 15.39
CA PRO A 350 -24.04 -15.10 16.79
C PRO A 350 -22.61 -15.50 17.10
N THR A 351 -21.77 -14.52 17.42
CA THR A 351 -20.45 -14.74 18.02
C THR A 351 -20.65 -15.33 19.44
N PRO A 352 -19.89 -16.37 19.84
CA PRO A 352 -19.97 -16.91 21.19
C PRO A 352 -19.59 -15.83 22.24
N PRO A 353 -20.11 -15.92 23.47
CA PRO A 353 -19.80 -14.96 24.53
C PRO A 353 -18.31 -15.00 24.86
N SER A 354 -17.65 -13.86 24.67
CA SER A 354 -16.27 -13.64 25.09
C SER A 354 -16.16 -13.74 26.62
N PRO A 355 -15.08 -14.31 27.17
CA PRO A 355 -14.84 -14.28 28.61
C PRO A 355 -14.69 -12.84 29.12
N PRO A 356 -15.01 -12.57 30.40
CA PRO A 356 -14.88 -11.24 30.98
C PRO A 356 -13.43 -10.74 30.88
N PRO A 357 -13.22 -9.45 30.56
CA PRO A 357 -11.87 -8.90 30.50
C PRO A 357 -11.21 -8.96 31.89
N PRO A 358 -9.89 -9.24 31.96
CA PRO A 358 -9.17 -9.24 33.22
C PRO A 358 -9.22 -7.84 33.87
N PRO A 359 -9.13 -7.76 35.21
CA PRO A 359 -9.14 -6.49 35.92
C PRO A 359 -8.03 -5.58 35.39
N ALA A 360 -8.35 -4.30 35.20
CA ALA A 360 -7.49 -3.28 34.63
C ALA A 360 -6.14 -3.21 35.37
N ALA A 361 -5.15 -3.91 34.82
CA ALA A 361 -3.75 -3.65 35.13
C ALA A 361 -3.46 -2.21 34.67
N GLY A 362 -2.94 -1.41 35.61
CA GLY A 362 -2.85 0.05 35.52
C GLY A 362 -2.52 0.57 34.13
N SER A 363 -3.20 1.66 33.77
CA SER A 363 -2.94 2.49 32.61
C SER A 363 -1.45 2.78 32.46
N ARG A 364 -0.73 1.92 31.73
CA ARG A 364 0.47 2.36 31.03
C ARG A 364 0.00 3.44 30.06
N PRO A 365 0.59 4.65 30.07
CA PRO A 365 0.27 5.62 29.04
C PRO A 365 0.41 4.91 27.70
N ALA A 366 -0.65 4.95 26.89
CA ALA A 366 -0.66 4.36 25.56
C ALA A 366 0.63 4.80 24.88
N ALA A 367 1.53 3.84 24.61
CA ALA A 367 2.73 4.12 23.85
C ALA A 367 2.25 4.87 22.62
N SER A 368 2.73 6.10 22.44
CA SER A 368 2.37 6.89 21.27
C SER A 368 2.59 5.98 20.06
N VAL A 369 1.51 5.67 19.35
CA VAL A 369 1.62 4.93 18.11
C VAL A 369 2.38 5.88 17.20
N ALA A 370 3.70 5.67 17.11
CA ALA A 370 4.55 6.47 16.26
C ALA A 370 3.92 6.47 14.87
N PRO A 371 3.78 7.63 14.21
CA PRO A 371 3.17 7.69 12.90
C PRO A 371 3.89 6.70 11.98
N VAL A 372 3.15 5.70 11.49
CA VAL A 372 3.68 4.73 10.55
C VAL A 372 4.13 5.51 9.32
N PRO A 373 5.40 5.37 8.88
CA PRO A 373 5.89 6.09 7.71
C PRO A 373 4.98 5.82 6.50
N VAL A 374 4.72 6.83 5.68
CA VAL A 374 3.90 6.72 4.45
C VAL A 374 4.39 5.59 3.53
N THR A 375 5.68 5.27 3.56
CA THR A 375 6.28 4.19 2.77
C THR A 375 5.89 2.79 3.27
N ASP A 376 5.48 2.62 4.53
CA ASP A 376 4.96 1.34 5.05
C ASP A 376 3.53 1.06 4.57
N ASP A 377 2.69 2.07 4.34
CA ASP A 377 1.35 1.86 3.77
C ASP A 377 1.40 1.38 2.32
N LEU A 378 2.38 1.86 1.53
CA LEU A 378 2.50 1.53 0.11
C LEU A 378 3.34 0.28 -0.16
N LEU A 379 4.44 0.12 0.58
CA LEU A 379 5.44 -0.93 0.34
C LEU A 379 5.53 -1.91 1.51
N GLY A 380 4.87 -1.71 2.65
CA GLY A 380 5.09 -2.50 3.86
C GLY A 380 4.68 -3.96 3.75
N ALA A 381 3.68 -4.29 2.91
CA ALA A 381 3.33 -5.67 2.60
C ALA A 381 4.50 -6.42 1.94
N PHE A 382 5.09 -5.81 0.91
CA PHE A 382 6.15 -6.42 0.10
C PHE A 382 7.58 -6.21 0.68
N TRP A 383 7.82 -5.08 1.32
CA TRP A 383 9.10 -4.60 1.85
C TRP A 383 8.95 -3.88 3.22
N PRO A 384 8.68 -4.63 4.29
CA PRO A 384 8.47 -4.07 5.63
C PRO A 384 9.74 -3.45 6.22
N GLU A 385 9.57 -2.40 7.03
CA GLU A 385 10.69 -1.71 7.69
C GLU A 385 11.09 -2.50 8.93
N ARG A 386 12.31 -3.06 8.95
CA ARG A 386 12.73 -3.97 10.04
C ARG A 386 13.29 -3.27 11.28
N GLY A 387 12.92 -2.03 11.55
CA GLY A 387 13.50 -1.27 12.68
C GLY A 387 15.02 -1.22 12.61
N VAL A 388 15.58 -1.05 11.41
CA VAL A 388 17.04 -1.05 11.20
C VAL A 388 17.66 0.05 12.08
N PRO A 389 18.65 -0.29 12.93
CA PRO A 389 19.24 0.68 13.85
C PRO A 389 20.00 1.76 13.09
N ALA A 390 20.15 2.92 13.74
CA ALA A 390 20.97 4.01 13.24
C ALA A 390 22.42 3.55 13.02
N ARG A 391 23.00 3.88 11.84
CA ARG A 391 24.38 3.53 11.51
C ARG A 391 25.13 4.73 10.95
N VAL A 392 25.60 5.58 11.85
CA VAL A 392 26.34 6.82 11.51
C VAL A 392 27.55 6.55 10.63
N GLY A 393 28.28 5.45 10.86
CA GLY A 393 29.44 5.07 10.04
C GLY A 393 29.10 4.82 8.57
N LEU A 394 27.92 4.28 8.24
CA LEU A 394 27.49 4.09 6.85
C LEU A 394 27.07 5.40 6.19
N LEU A 395 26.43 6.29 6.96
CA LEU A 395 26.12 7.64 6.49
C LEU A 395 27.39 8.42 6.18
N ALA A 396 28.37 8.40 7.09
CA ALA A 396 29.67 9.03 6.88
C ALA A 396 30.42 8.42 5.69
N GLY A 397 30.41 7.09 5.53
CA GLY A 397 31.00 6.41 4.39
C GLY A 397 30.34 6.78 3.06
N ALA A 398 29.00 6.87 3.01
CA ALA A 398 28.27 7.29 1.83
C ALA A 398 28.54 8.76 1.47
N LEU A 399 28.60 9.65 2.46
CA LEU A 399 28.99 11.06 2.26
C LEU A 399 30.44 11.17 1.77
N GLY A 400 31.35 10.37 2.31
CA GLY A 400 32.75 10.31 1.87
C GLY A 400 32.90 9.82 0.43
N ALA A 401 32.19 8.75 0.05
CA ALA A 401 32.15 8.27 -1.34
C ALA A 401 31.53 9.30 -2.29
N GLY A 402 30.49 10.01 -1.83
CA GLY A 402 29.91 11.15 -2.55
C GLY A 402 30.93 12.26 -2.77
N LEU A 403 31.58 12.75 -1.71
CA LEU A 403 32.58 13.82 -1.78
C LEU A 403 33.73 13.44 -2.71
N LEU A 404 34.23 12.21 -2.59
CA LEU A 404 35.25 11.68 -3.48
C LEU A 404 34.75 11.66 -4.94
N GLY A 405 33.51 11.23 -5.20
CA GLY A 405 32.89 11.30 -6.53
C GLY A 405 32.79 12.73 -7.08
N GLY A 406 32.34 13.68 -6.26
CA GLY A 406 32.24 15.08 -6.65
C GLY A 406 33.58 15.75 -6.90
N LEU A 407 34.66 15.34 -6.22
CA LEU A 407 36.00 15.87 -6.45
C LEU A 407 36.69 15.26 -7.67
N VAL A 408 36.36 14.00 -8.00
CA VAL A 408 37.14 13.20 -8.95
C VAL A 408 36.47 13.03 -10.31
N LEU A 409 35.13 12.94 -10.38
CA LEU A 409 34.45 12.60 -11.64
C LEU A 409 34.20 13.78 -12.61
N PRO A 410 33.83 14.99 -12.15
CA PRO A 410 33.47 16.08 -13.06
C PRO A 410 34.61 16.47 -14.00
N GLU A 411 34.27 16.65 -15.28
CA GLU A 411 35.20 17.05 -16.36
C GLU A 411 36.34 16.06 -16.64
N ARG A 412 36.31 14.87 -16.03
CA ARG A 412 37.35 13.85 -16.19
C ARG A 412 36.88 12.67 -17.02
N ALA A 413 37.76 12.16 -17.87
CA ALA A 413 37.54 10.91 -18.58
C ALA A 413 37.50 9.70 -17.62
N LEU A 414 36.96 8.57 -18.10
CA LEU A 414 36.95 7.32 -17.34
C LEU A 414 38.39 6.80 -17.16
N GLY A 415 38.73 6.45 -15.91
CA GLY A 415 40.10 6.12 -15.50
C GLY A 415 40.21 5.65 -14.04
N ILE A 416 41.41 5.82 -13.46
CA ILE A 416 41.70 5.51 -12.04
C ILE A 416 40.70 6.19 -11.10
N GLY A 417 40.36 7.45 -11.34
CA GLY A 417 39.46 8.22 -10.51
C GLY A 417 38.08 7.59 -10.39
N THR A 418 37.50 7.17 -11.53
CA THR A 418 36.22 6.45 -11.55
C THR A 418 36.31 5.12 -10.78
N PHE A 419 37.40 4.38 -10.95
CA PHE A 419 37.62 3.13 -10.22
C PHE A 419 37.70 3.32 -8.71
N LEU A 420 38.40 4.35 -8.23
CA LEU A 420 38.48 4.67 -6.79
C LEU A 420 37.12 5.04 -6.20
N VAL A 421 36.31 5.80 -6.93
CA VAL A 421 34.93 6.14 -6.51
C VAL A 421 34.07 4.90 -6.39
N LEU A 422 34.13 4.00 -7.38
CA LEU A 422 33.37 2.75 -7.38
C LEU A 422 33.84 1.77 -6.29
N LEU A 423 35.15 1.72 -6.01
CA LEU A 423 35.69 0.94 -4.89
C LEU A 423 35.19 1.46 -3.54
N ALA A 424 35.23 2.78 -3.32
CA ALA A 424 34.73 3.40 -2.10
C ALA A 424 33.22 3.13 -1.93
N ALA A 425 32.44 3.33 -2.99
CA ALA A 425 31.00 3.03 -3.03
C ALA A 425 30.73 1.55 -2.71
N GLY A 426 31.41 0.62 -3.38
CA GLY A 426 31.28 -0.82 -3.17
C GLY A 426 31.66 -1.27 -1.75
N ALA A 427 32.71 -0.68 -1.17
CA ALA A 427 33.13 -0.97 0.20
C ALA A 427 32.06 -0.57 1.23
N VAL A 428 31.41 0.58 1.06
CA VAL A 428 30.29 1.02 1.92
C VAL A 428 29.11 0.06 1.82
N VAL A 429 28.74 -0.34 0.60
CA VAL A 429 27.63 -1.29 0.37
C VAL A 429 27.93 -2.66 0.95
N LEU A 430 29.16 -3.17 0.80
CA LEU A 430 29.59 -4.45 1.37
C LEU A 430 29.64 -4.38 2.90
N ALA A 431 30.10 -3.27 3.49
CA ALA A 431 30.09 -3.04 4.94
C ALA A 431 28.67 -2.97 5.51
N ALA A 432 27.72 -2.43 4.74
CA ALA A 432 26.31 -2.38 5.10
C ALA A 432 25.66 -3.77 5.12
N SER A 433 26.07 -4.67 4.23
CA SER A 433 25.51 -6.02 4.12
C SER A 433 25.75 -6.87 5.38
N PRO A 434 24.70 -7.35 6.06
CA PRO A 434 24.83 -8.29 7.18
C PRO A 434 25.47 -9.62 6.76
N GLN A 435 25.35 -9.98 5.48
CA GLN A 435 25.85 -11.24 4.91
C GLN A 435 27.14 -11.06 4.09
N ARG A 436 27.97 -10.05 4.41
CA ARG A 436 29.24 -9.76 3.72
C ARG A 436 30.24 -10.93 3.64
N ARG A 437 30.06 -11.99 4.42
CA ARG A 437 30.89 -13.21 4.40
C ARG A 437 30.32 -14.34 3.54
N ASP A 438 29.14 -14.15 2.96
CA ASP A 438 28.55 -15.16 2.09
C ASP A 438 29.36 -15.31 0.80
N PRO A 439 29.66 -16.55 0.35
CA PRO A 439 30.45 -16.77 -0.86
C PRO A 439 29.87 -16.08 -2.09
N PHE A 440 28.55 -16.09 -2.27
CA PHE A 440 27.92 -15.46 -3.44
C PHE A 440 28.07 -13.94 -3.41
N THR A 441 27.84 -13.30 -2.27
CA THR A 441 28.03 -11.86 -2.12
C THR A 441 29.49 -11.45 -2.32
N LEU A 442 30.45 -12.26 -1.84
CA LEU A 442 31.87 -12.04 -2.08
C LEU A 442 32.25 -12.21 -3.55
N THR A 443 31.72 -13.21 -4.25
CA THR A 443 31.90 -13.37 -5.69
C THR A 443 31.34 -12.17 -6.45
N CYS A 444 30.14 -11.72 -6.13
CA CYS A 444 29.55 -10.51 -6.74
C CYS A 444 30.41 -9.27 -6.47
N ALA A 445 30.91 -9.08 -5.24
CA ALA A 445 31.79 -7.97 -4.91
C ALA A 445 33.11 -8.03 -5.71
N ALA A 446 33.73 -9.19 -5.81
CA ALA A 446 34.94 -9.40 -6.61
C ALA A 446 34.69 -9.10 -8.11
N LEU A 447 33.56 -9.56 -8.66
CA LEU A 447 33.17 -9.27 -10.03
C LEU A 447 32.90 -7.77 -10.25
N CYS A 448 32.26 -7.08 -9.31
CA CYS A 448 32.08 -5.62 -9.38
C CYS A 448 33.43 -4.88 -9.39
N VAL A 449 34.41 -5.33 -8.62
CA VAL A 449 35.77 -4.76 -8.64
C VAL A 449 36.44 -4.98 -9.99
N LEU A 450 36.36 -6.19 -10.55
CA LEU A 450 36.91 -6.48 -11.88
C LEU A 450 36.23 -5.66 -12.99
N LEU A 451 34.91 -5.52 -12.94
CA LEU A 451 34.14 -4.70 -13.88
C LEU A 451 34.47 -3.21 -13.74
N ALA A 452 34.63 -2.69 -12.52
CA ALA A 452 35.06 -1.31 -12.31
C ALA A 452 36.51 -1.12 -12.81
N GLY A 453 37.36 -2.14 -12.68
CA GLY A 453 38.74 -2.13 -13.14
C GLY A 453 38.87 -1.95 -14.65
N THR A 454 37.83 -2.25 -15.44
CA THR A 454 37.88 -2.01 -16.90
C THR A 454 38.03 -0.54 -17.23
N ALA A 455 37.55 0.39 -16.39
CA ALA A 455 37.75 1.83 -16.59
C ALA A 455 39.24 2.24 -16.50
N VAL A 456 40.05 1.48 -15.76
CA VAL A 456 41.51 1.70 -15.67
C VAL A 456 42.25 1.02 -16.82
N VAL A 457 41.71 -0.07 -17.36
CA VAL A 457 42.39 -0.91 -18.35
C VAL A 457 42.03 -0.52 -19.78
N ARG A 458 40.83 0.02 -20.02
CA ARG A 458 40.25 0.25 -21.35
C ARG A 458 39.80 1.67 -21.54
N ASP A 459 40.03 2.17 -22.74
CA ASP A 459 39.52 3.44 -23.24
C ASP A 459 38.20 3.28 -24.00
N ALA A 460 37.92 2.07 -24.52
CA ALA A 460 36.67 1.77 -25.19
C ALA A 460 35.44 2.03 -24.30
N GLU A 461 34.87 3.24 -24.37
CA GLU A 461 33.80 3.68 -23.47
C GLU A 461 32.57 2.77 -23.54
N TRP A 462 32.23 2.28 -24.74
CA TRP A 462 31.09 1.41 -24.95
C TRP A 462 31.16 0.12 -24.12
N ILE A 463 32.35 -0.50 -24.01
CA ILE A 463 32.53 -1.72 -23.19
C ILE A 463 32.65 -1.39 -21.70
N VAL A 464 33.28 -0.26 -21.35
CA VAL A 464 33.38 0.19 -19.96
C VAL A 464 31.99 0.49 -19.40
N VAL A 465 31.15 1.24 -20.11
CA VAL A 465 29.77 1.54 -19.70
C VAL A 465 28.95 0.26 -19.52
N LEU A 466 29.04 -0.70 -20.45
CA LEU A 466 28.40 -2.00 -20.29
C LEU A 466 28.89 -2.75 -19.04
N CYS A 467 30.18 -2.70 -18.75
CA CYS A 467 30.76 -3.30 -17.54
C CYS A 467 30.24 -2.63 -16.26
N LEU A 468 30.15 -1.29 -16.23
CA LEU A 468 29.64 -0.53 -15.09
C LEU A 468 28.15 -0.79 -14.84
N LEU A 469 27.33 -0.83 -15.89
CA LEU A 469 25.91 -1.19 -15.80
C LEU A 469 25.71 -2.62 -15.29
N THR A 470 26.49 -3.56 -15.82
CA THR A 470 26.52 -4.95 -15.33
C THR A 470 26.96 -5.01 -13.87
N GLY A 471 27.95 -4.20 -13.48
CA GLY A 471 28.47 -4.11 -12.12
C GLY A 471 27.42 -3.62 -11.13
N ALA A 472 26.62 -2.62 -11.50
CA ALA A 472 25.48 -2.18 -10.70
C ALA A 472 24.44 -3.31 -10.51
N GLY A 473 24.09 -4.03 -11.59
CA GLY A 473 23.18 -5.18 -11.53
C GLY A 473 23.71 -6.32 -10.65
N VAL A 474 25.00 -6.67 -10.79
CA VAL A 474 25.67 -7.70 -9.98
C VAL A 474 25.74 -7.29 -8.50
N CYS A 475 26.00 -6.01 -8.21
CA CYS A 475 26.01 -5.48 -6.85
C CYS A 475 24.64 -5.66 -6.18
N VAL A 476 23.58 -5.21 -6.86
CA VAL A 476 22.19 -5.34 -6.40
C VAL A 476 21.78 -6.80 -6.19
N CYS A 477 22.15 -7.69 -7.11
CA CYS A 477 21.91 -9.13 -6.96
C CYS A 477 22.69 -9.75 -5.79
N GLY A 478 23.93 -9.30 -5.58
CA GLY A 478 24.80 -9.74 -4.49
C GLY A 478 24.27 -9.39 -3.10
N VAL A 479 23.66 -8.20 -2.95
CA VAL A 479 23.08 -7.76 -1.67
C VAL A 479 21.68 -8.32 -1.41
N THR A 480 20.87 -8.52 -2.45
CA THR A 480 19.51 -9.09 -2.32
C THR A 480 19.49 -10.62 -2.26
N ARG A 481 20.60 -11.29 -2.67
CA ARG A 481 20.77 -12.75 -2.68
C ARG A 481 19.77 -13.54 -3.53
N GLY A 482 19.14 -12.91 -4.53
CA GLY A 482 18.16 -13.58 -5.39
C GLY A 482 18.63 -14.96 -5.89
N ARG A 483 17.73 -15.93 -5.83
CA ARG A 483 17.91 -17.31 -6.34
C ARG A 483 17.02 -17.60 -7.55
N SER A 484 16.08 -16.71 -7.84
CA SER A 484 15.14 -16.83 -8.95
C SER A 484 15.35 -15.70 -9.97
N LEU A 485 14.95 -15.96 -11.21
CA LEU A 485 15.01 -14.98 -12.30
C LEU A 485 14.09 -13.76 -12.01
N GLY A 486 12.91 -14.00 -11.44
CA GLY A 486 12.03 -12.91 -10.98
C GLY A 486 12.65 -12.11 -9.84
N GLY A 487 13.41 -12.76 -8.96
CA GLY A 487 14.16 -12.11 -7.89
C GLY A 487 15.19 -11.11 -8.39
N PHE A 488 15.91 -11.42 -9.46
CA PHE A 488 16.89 -10.52 -10.05
C PHE A 488 16.26 -9.33 -10.78
N LEU A 489 15.24 -9.58 -11.59
CA LEU A 489 14.52 -8.50 -12.29
C LEU A 489 13.92 -7.51 -11.29
N LEU A 490 13.28 -8.04 -10.25
CA LEU A 490 12.68 -7.21 -9.21
C LEU A 490 13.76 -6.47 -8.41
N ALA A 491 14.87 -7.13 -8.05
CA ALA A 491 15.97 -6.48 -7.35
C ALA A 491 16.51 -5.25 -8.12
N GLY A 492 16.64 -5.35 -9.46
CA GLY A 492 17.01 -4.22 -10.31
C GLY A 492 16.04 -3.03 -10.22
N LEU A 493 14.73 -3.30 -10.21
CA LEU A 493 13.71 -2.25 -10.00
C LEU A 493 13.69 -1.69 -8.57
N MET A 494 14.14 -2.46 -7.57
CA MET A 494 14.04 -2.04 -6.16
C MET A 494 15.12 -1.04 -5.73
N TRP A 495 16.22 -0.90 -6.45
CA TRP A 495 17.29 0.03 -6.06
C TRP A 495 16.83 1.51 -6.02
N PRO A 496 16.13 2.05 -7.04
CA PRO A 496 15.50 3.37 -6.93
C PRO A 496 14.50 3.47 -5.76
N GLY A 497 13.70 2.41 -5.55
CA GLY A 497 12.76 2.33 -4.43
C GLY A 497 13.44 2.34 -3.05
N ALA A 498 14.68 1.87 -2.94
CA ALA A 498 15.47 1.88 -1.71
C ALA A 498 15.76 3.30 -1.21
N GLY A 499 15.92 4.27 -2.11
CA GLY A 499 16.14 5.67 -1.75
C GLY A 499 14.94 6.25 -1.00
N LEU A 500 13.72 6.02 -1.51
CA LEU A 500 12.48 6.44 -0.86
C LEU A 500 12.22 5.65 0.44
N ARG A 501 12.45 4.34 0.39
CA ARG A 501 12.18 3.45 1.53
C ARG A 501 13.16 3.65 2.69
N GLY A 502 14.38 4.09 2.39
CA GLY A 502 15.43 4.37 3.37
C GLY A 502 15.28 5.70 4.12
N LEU A 503 14.34 6.58 3.72
CA LEU A 503 14.16 7.90 4.35
C LEU A 503 13.93 7.84 5.88
N PRO A 504 13.08 6.95 6.43
CA PRO A 504 12.89 6.88 7.88
C PRO A 504 14.16 6.39 8.60
N TRP A 505 14.90 5.45 8.01
CA TRP A 505 16.20 5.01 8.54
C TRP A 505 17.25 6.12 8.50
N LEU A 506 17.27 6.93 7.43
CA LEU A 506 18.12 8.12 7.35
C LEU A 506 17.75 9.12 8.45
N GLY A 507 16.46 9.37 8.66
CA GLY A 507 15.96 10.23 9.74
C GLY A 507 16.40 9.75 11.13
N ARG A 508 16.28 8.45 11.42
CA ARG A 508 16.78 7.84 12.67
C ARG A 508 18.30 7.97 12.81
N THR A 509 19.05 7.77 11.72
CA THR A 509 20.51 7.86 11.72
C THR A 509 21.01 9.29 11.93
N LEU A 510 20.34 10.27 11.32
CA LEU A 510 20.59 11.69 11.54
C LEU A 510 20.24 12.12 12.97
N GLY A 511 19.15 11.59 13.53
CA GLY A 511 18.76 11.86 14.93
C GLY A 511 19.70 11.25 15.98
N ALA A 512 20.47 10.21 15.62
CA ALA A 512 21.42 9.55 16.51
C ALA A 512 22.82 10.19 16.52
N LEU A 513 23.07 11.20 15.68
CA LEU A 513 24.33 11.94 15.68
C LEU A 513 24.46 12.79 16.97
N PRO A 514 25.55 12.63 17.75
CA PRO A 514 25.74 13.38 18.99
C PRO A 514 25.84 14.89 18.71
N GLY A 515 25.15 15.72 19.52
CA GLY A 515 25.22 17.20 19.47
C GLY A 515 24.07 17.94 18.77
N LEU A 516 23.11 17.23 18.17
CA LEU A 516 22.05 17.85 17.34
C LEU A 516 20.76 18.26 18.08
N GLY A 517 20.65 18.04 19.39
CA GLY A 517 19.42 18.37 20.15
C GLY A 517 19.00 19.84 20.05
N HIS A 518 19.97 20.78 20.02
CA HIS A 518 19.77 22.20 19.71
C HIS A 518 20.54 22.64 18.44
N GLY A 519 21.56 21.87 18.01
CA GLY A 519 22.35 22.12 16.81
C GLY A 519 21.69 21.67 15.49
N ALA A 520 20.64 20.83 15.50
CA ALA A 520 19.98 20.38 14.27
C ALA A 520 19.30 21.52 13.51
N ALA A 521 18.73 22.49 14.24
CA ALA A 521 18.20 23.68 13.62
C ALA A 521 19.33 24.50 12.98
N LEU A 522 20.43 24.71 13.71
CA LEU A 522 21.60 25.46 13.22
C LEU A 522 22.25 24.78 12.01
N VAL A 523 22.52 23.48 12.07
CA VAL A 523 23.10 22.68 10.97
C VAL A 523 22.15 22.66 9.77
N ARG A 524 20.85 22.47 9.99
CA ARG A 524 19.85 22.55 8.91
C ARG A 524 19.82 23.94 8.29
N THR A 525 19.87 25.00 9.08
CA THR A 525 19.93 26.38 8.58
C THR A 525 21.22 26.61 7.82
N VAL A 526 22.38 26.21 8.34
CA VAL A 526 23.68 26.33 7.66
C VAL A 526 23.69 25.55 6.35
N VAL A 527 23.16 24.33 6.32
CA VAL A 527 23.06 23.50 5.11
C VAL A 527 22.09 24.13 4.10
N TRP A 528 20.91 24.58 4.51
CA TRP A 528 19.98 25.25 3.59
C TRP A 528 20.48 26.61 3.13
N SER A 529 21.19 27.35 3.98
CA SER A 529 21.84 28.61 3.63
C SER A 529 23.00 28.38 2.67
N ALA A 530 23.82 27.34 2.89
CA ALA A 530 24.91 26.98 1.98
C ALA A 530 24.37 26.46 0.64
N LEU A 531 23.34 25.60 0.66
CA LEU A 531 22.68 25.12 -0.56
C LEU A 531 22.02 26.27 -1.31
N GLY A 532 21.33 27.17 -0.60
CA GLY A 532 20.77 28.39 -1.19
C GLY A 532 21.86 29.27 -1.79
N LEU A 533 22.97 29.49 -1.08
CA LEU A 533 24.09 30.29 -1.56
C LEU A 533 24.75 29.68 -2.81
N VAL A 534 24.92 28.36 -2.86
CA VAL A 534 25.48 27.66 -4.02
C VAL A 534 24.51 27.74 -5.20
N VAL A 535 23.23 27.41 -5.00
CA VAL A 535 22.24 27.40 -6.09
C VAL A 535 21.98 28.79 -6.63
N PHE A 536 21.67 29.76 -5.76
CA PHE A 536 21.42 31.14 -6.18
C PHE A 536 22.69 31.86 -6.61
N GLY A 537 23.84 31.59 -5.97
CA GLY A 537 25.13 32.11 -6.40
C GLY A 537 25.48 31.68 -7.83
N ALA A 538 25.28 30.40 -8.15
CA ALA A 538 25.49 29.90 -9.51
C ALA A 538 24.46 30.41 -10.52
N LEU A 539 23.18 30.50 -10.12
CA LEU A 539 22.12 31.07 -10.98
C LEU A 539 22.39 32.54 -11.30
N PHE A 540 22.78 33.34 -10.31
CA PHE A 540 23.12 34.75 -10.52
C PHE A 540 24.43 34.92 -11.30
N ALA A 541 25.43 34.08 -11.07
CA ALA A 541 26.64 34.05 -11.90
C ALA A 541 26.31 33.68 -13.36
N SER A 542 25.41 32.73 -13.60
CA SER A 542 24.98 32.38 -14.97
C SER A 542 24.14 33.47 -15.65
N ALA A 543 23.47 34.32 -14.86
CA ALA A 543 22.57 35.35 -15.36
C ALA A 543 23.26 36.70 -15.59
N ASP A 544 24.39 36.97 -14.94
CA ASP A 544 25.07 38.27 -14.99
C ASP A 544 26.61 38.11 -15.05
N ALA A 545 27.22 38.71 -16.08
CA ALA A 545 28.65 38.61 -16.34
C ALA A 545 29.53 39.24 -15.25
N LEU A 546 29.05 40.29 -14.58
CA LEU A 546 29.79 40.95 -13.49
C LEU A 546 29.81 40.07 -12.24
N VAL A 547 28.68 39.42 -11.94
CA VAL A 547 28.58 38.45 -10.84
C VAL A 547 29.44 37.22 -11.11
N ALA A 548 29.49 36.72 -12.35
CA ALA A 548 30.40 35.66 -12.75
C ALA A 548 31.88 36.02 -12.56
N GLU A 549 32.27 37.25 -12.92
CA GLU A 549 33.66 37.72 -12.78
C GLU A 549 34.06 37.89 -11.30
N TRP A 550 33.17 38.38 -10.45
CA TRP A 550 33.39 38.43 -9.00
C TRP A 550 33.47 37.04 -8.37
N PHE A 551 32.63 36.11 -8.83
CA PHE A 551 32.68 34.72 -8.37
C PHE A 551 34.01 34.07 -8.76
N GLY A 552 34.46 34.28 -10.00
CA GLY A 552 35.77 33.86 -10.48
C GLY A 552 36.93 34.52 -9.73
N ALA A 553 36.80 35.77 -9.29
CA ALA A 553 37.84 36.46 -8.50
C ALA A 553 37.95 35.94 -7.06
N VAL A 554 36.83 35.49 -6.46
CA VAL A 554 36.79 34.93 -5.10
C VAL A 554 37.16 33.44 -5.09
N VAL A 555 36.86 32.70 -6.16
CA VAL A 555 37.18 31.28 -6.30
C VAL A 555 37.85 31.01 -7.67
N PRO A 556 39.15 31.31 -7.83
CA PRO A 556 39.86 31.36 -9.12
C PRO A 556 39.89 30.06 -9.91
N ASP A 557 39.82 28.91 -9.24
CA ASP A 557 39.92 27.57 -9.84
C ASP A 557 38.57 26.83 -9.94
N LEU A 558 37.44 27.49 -9.63
CA LEU A 558 36.12 26.87 -9.63
C LEU A 558 35.11 27.79 -10.32
N SER A 559 34.90 27.58 -11.63
CA SER A 559 33.75 28.18 -12.32
C SER A 559 32.45 27.79 -11.60
N ALA A 560 31.46 28.69 -11.58
CA ALA A 560 30.18 28.46 -10.90
C ALA A 560 29.50 27.15 -11.37
N GLU A 561 29.66 26.81 -12.66
CA GLU A 561 29.19 25.55 -13.26
C GLU A 561 29.89 24.32 -12.68
N ASN A 562 31.21 24.37 -12.47
CA ASN A 562 31.97 23.26 -11.92
C ASN A 562 31.64 23.03 -10.44
N VAL A 563 31.44 24.09 -9.63
CA VAL A 563 30.99 23.93 -8.23
C VAL A 563 29.62 23.25 -8.16
N VAL A 564 28.67 23.67 -9.00
CA VAL A 564 27.34 23.08 -9.05
C VAL A 564 27.41 21.62 -9.48
N LEU A 565 28.17 21.31 -10.53
CA LEU A 565 28.33 19.95 -11.03
C LEU A 565 28.98 19.04 -9.97
N ARG A 566 30.05 19.49 -9.29
CA ARG A 566 30.71 18.74 -8.21
C ARG A 566 29.80 18.53 -7.00
N GLY A 567 29.05 19.55 -6.59
CA GLY A 567 28.06 19.45 -5.52
C GLY A 567 26.93 18.49 -5.89
N PHE A 568 26.44 18.56 -7.12
CA PHE A 568 25.44 17.65 -7.66
C PHE A 568 25.94 16.21 -7.68
N VAL A 569 27.12 15.95 -8.23
CA VAL A 569 27.72 14.61 -8.27
C VAL A 569 27.95 14.07 -6.87
N THR A 570 28.38 14.92 -5.92
CA THR A 570 28.53 14.55 -4.50
C THR A 570 27.23 14.00 -3.92
N ILE A 571 26.13 14.74 -4.12
CA ILE A 571 24.81 14.35 -3.61
C ILE A 571 24.29 13.12 -4.35
N ALA A 572 24.46 13.05 -5.67
CA ALA A 572 23.97 11.96 -6.50
C ALA A 572 24.68 10.63 -6.18
N VAL A 573 26.01 10.64 -6.10
CA VAL A 573 26.82 9.47 -5.74
C VAL A 573 26.57 9.10 -4.27
N GLY A 574 26.59 10.05 -3.35
CA GLY A 574 26.35 9.79 -1.93
C GLY A 574 24.95 9.22 -1.67
N GLY A 575 23.91 9.79 -2.28
CA GLY A 575 22.53 9.32 -2.21
C GLY A 575 22.36 7.92 -2.82
N THR A 576 23.01 7.66 -3.95
CA THR A 576 23.06 6.34 -4.61
C THR A 576 23.67 5.28 -3.70
N VAL A 577 24.84 5.57 -3.12
CA VAL A 577 25.55 4.67 -2.20
C VAL A 577 24.70 4.44 -0.94
N LEU A 578 24.05 5.48 -0.42
CA LEU A 578 23.18 5.37 0.75
C LEU A 578 21.94 4.51 0.47
N ALA A 579 21.31 4.67 -0.71
CA ALA A 579 20.19 3.83 -1.14
C ALA A 579 20.61 2.36 -1.31
N ALA A 580 21.77 2.11 -1.93
CA ALA A 580 22.34 0.77 -2.06
C ALA A 580 22.72 0.16 -0.69
N ALA A 581 23.26 0.95 0.23
CA ALA A 581 23.56 0.53 1.60
C ALA A 581 22.28 0.20 2.38
N TYR A 582 21.20 0.97 2.22
CA TYR A 582 19.90 0.65 2.80
C TYR A 582 19.34 -0.66 2.23
N LEU A 583 19.41 -0.85 0.91
CA LEU A 583 19.01 -2.11 0.27
C LEU A 583 19.80 -3.31 0.82
N ALA A 584 21.09 -3.12 1.09
CA ALA A 584 21.95 -4.14 1.71
C ALA A 584 21.57 -4.43 3.18
N LEU A 585 21.16 -3.41 3.94
CA LEU A 585 20.72 -3.55 5.33
C LEU A 585 19.35 -4.23 5.46
N ASN A 586 18.41 -3.88 4.59
CA ASN A 586 17.05 -4.39 4.60
C ASN A 586 16.66 -4.95 3.22
N PRO A 587 17.20 -6.09 2.79
CA PRO A 587 16.81 -6.66 1.51
C PRO A 587 15.32 -7.12 1.53
N PRO A 588 14.55 -6.84 0.47
CA PRO A 588 13.13 -7.17 0.37
C PRO A 588 12.89 -8.68 0.42
N ARG A 589 11.69 -9.09 0.85
CA ARG A 589 11.31 -10.52 0.97
C ARG A 589 10.85 -11.09 -0.37
N ILE A 590 11.71 -11.07 -1.38
CA ILE A 590 11.33 -11.49 -2.74
C ILE A 590 10.99 -13.00 -2.81
N GLU A 591 11.44 -13.80 -1.84
CA GLU A 591 11.32 -15.27 -1.87
C GLU A 591 10.38 -15.88 -0.83
N ARG A 592 9.80 -15.09 0.10
CA ARG A 592 8.94 -15.64 1.18
C ARG A 592 7.44 -15.54 0.93
N GLU A 593 6.98 -14.68 0.01
CA GLU A 593 5.55 -14.50 -0.26
C GLU A 593 4.96 -15.43 -1.33
N SER A 594 5.79 -16.20 -2.04
CA SER A 594 5.29 -17.27 -2.94
C SER A 594 4.56 -18.40 -2.19
N ALA A 595 4.54 -18.37 -0.85
CA ALA A 595 3.83 -19.31 0.01
C ALA A 595 2.59 -18.72 0.72
N GLY A 596 2.25 -17.42 0.60
CA GLY A 596 1.17 -16.89 1.45
C GLY A 596 0.51 -15.53 1.18
N ALA A 597 0.89 -14.72 0.17
CA ALA A 597 0.22 -13.44 -0.08
C ALA A 597 -0.43 -13.38 -1.47
N GLY A 598 -1.75 -13.14 -1.49
CA GLY A 598 -2.66 -13.32 -2.63
C GLY A 598 -2.56 -12.34 -3.80
N VAL A 599 -1.36 -11.92 -4.22
CA VAL A 599 -1.17 -11.19 -5.48
C VAL A 599 0.07 -11.75 -6.21
N GLY A 600 -0.16 -12.64 -7.17
CA GLY A 600 0.88 -13.23 -8.04
C GLY A 600 1.21 -14.68 -7.69
N GLY A 601 0.44 -15.61 -8.26
CA GLY A 601 0.48 -17.04 -7.94
C GLY A 601 1.86 -17.69 -8.02
N GLY A 602 2.28 -18.31 -6.91
CA GLY A 602 3.15 -19.48 -6.97
C GLY A 602 2.51 -20.45 -7.95
N SER A 603 3.13 -20.64 -9.12
CA SER A 603 2.52 -21.40 -10.21
C SER A 603 2.29 -22.84 -9.76
N ARG A 604 1.05 -23.17 -9.39
CA ARG A 604 0.59 -24.55 -9.34
C ARG A 604 0.88 -25.19 -10.71
N PRO A 605 1.44 -26.41 -10.75
CA PRO A 605 1.58 -27.12 -12.00
C PRO A 605 0.21 -27.27 -12.67
N VAL A 606 0.19 -27.27 -14.00
CA VAL A 606 -1.05 -27.44 -14.76
C VAL A 606 -1.65 -28.83 -14.47
N ALA A 607 -2.97 -28.90 -14.35
CA ALA A 607 -3.67 -30.13 -14.00
C ALA A 607 -3.51 -31.21 -15.09
N ARG A 608 -3.38 -30.79 -16.36
CA ARG A 608 -3.33 -31.69 -17.51
C ARG A 608 -2.05 -31.48 -18.32
N ARG A 609 -1.44 -32.59 -18.76
CA ARG A 609 -0.16 -32.59 -19.49
C ARG A 609 -0.19 -31.76 -20.77
N TYR A 610 -1.28 -31.81 -21.53
CA TYR A 610 -1.37 -31.12 -22.82
C TYR A 610 -1.31 -29.59 -22.69
N GLU A 611 -1.67 -29.01 -21.55
CA GLU A 611 -1.72 -27.55 -21.36
C GLU A 611 -0.33 -26.90 -21.46
N TRP A 612 0.73 -27.63 -21.07
CA TRP A 612 2.11 -27.15 -21.22
C TRP A 612 2.83 -27.85 -22.37
N LEU A 613 2.53 -29.13 -22.63
CA LEU A 613 3.26 -29.93 -23.62
C LEU A 613 2.90 -29.55 -25.06
N ALA A 614 1.62 -29.30 -25.36
CA ALA A 614 1.20 -29.00 -26.73
C ALA A 614 1.83 -27.69 -27.27
N PRO A 615 1.83 -26.56 -26.53
CA PRO A 615 2.54 -25.35 -26.96
C PRO A 615 4.04 -25.59 -27.19
N VAL A 616 4.71 -26.33 -26.31
CA VAL A 616 6.14 -26.66 -26.46
C VAL A 616 6.39 -27.50 -27.73
N LEU A 617 5.56 -28.52 -27.98
CA LEU A 617 5.69 -29.35 -29.18
C LEU A 617 5.40 -28.59 -30.47
N VAL A 618 4.50 -27.60 -30.46
CA VAL A 618 4.29 -26.70 -31.60
C VAL A 618 5.56 -25.88 -31.88
N VAL A 619 6.21 -25.35 -30.84
CA VAL A 619 7.48 -24.63 -31.01
C VAL A 619 8.58 -25.56 -31.54
N VAL A 620 8.72 -26.76 -30.98
CA VAL A 620 9.66 -27.78 -31.50
C VAL A 620 9.38 -28.09 -32.97
N GLY A 621 8.13 -28.34 -33.35
CA GLY A 621 7.77 -28.58 -34.75
C GLY A 621 8.11 -27.40 -35.67
N MET A 622 7.91 -26.17 -35.22
CA MET A 622 8.28 -24.97 -35.97
C MET A 622 9.79 -24.82 -36.12
N PHE A 623 10.56 -25.08 -35.06
CA PHE A 623 12.03 -25.08 -35.10
C PHE A 623 12.55 -26.17 -36.03
N ALA A 624 11.99 -27.37 -36.00
CA ALA A 624 12.33 -28.44 -36.92
C ALA A 624 12.10 -28.05 -38.39
N VAL A 625 10.95 -27.44 -38.72
CA VAL A 625 10.66 -26.93 -40.08
C VAL A 625 11.68 -25.86 -40.49
N PHE A 626 11.98 -24.93 -39.59
CA PHE A 626 12.98 -23.89 -39.82
C PHE A 626 14.38 -24.48 -40.07
N LEU A 627 14.80 -25.44 -39.25
CA LEU A 627 16.09 -26.12 -39.39
C LEU A 627 16.18 -26.92 -40.68
N VAL A 628 15.09 -27.58 -41.11
CA VAL A 628 15.02 -28.23 -42.43
C VAL A 628 15.19 -27.21 -43.55
N ALA A 629 14.50 -26.06 -43.48
CA ALA A 629 14.67 -24.99 -44.46
C ALA A 629 16.12 -24.49 -44.50
N GLN A 630 16.75 -24.25 -43.35
CA GLN A 630 18.15 -23.85 -43.29
C GLN A 630 19.10 -24.92 -43.86
N ALA A 631 18.90 -26.19 -43.52
CA ALA A 631 19.69 -27.29 -44.06
C ALA A 631 19.59 -27.35 -45.58
N THR A 632 18.39 -27.16 -46.16
CA THR A 632 18.22 -27.14 -47.63
C THR A 632 18.98 -25.99 -48.29
N VAL A 633 19.10 -24.84 -47.64
CA VAL A 633 19.91 -23.71 -48.15
C VAL A 633 21.40 -24.02 -48.07
N VAL A 634 21.87 -24.58 -46.95
CA VAL A 634 23.28 -24.93 -46.74
C VAL A 634 23.73 -26.02 -47.71
N PHE A 635 22.93 -27.08 -47.92
CA PHE A 635 23.26 -28.17 -48.85
C PHE A 635 22.93 -27.86 -50.32
N GLY A 636 21.92 -27.03 -50.59
CA GLY A 636 21.49 -26.65 -51.95
C GLY A 636 22.38 -25.60 -52.62
N GLY A 637 23.23 -24.92 -51.86
CA GLY A 637 24.16 -23.91 -52.34
C GLY A 637 23.49 -22.63 -52.87
N HIS A 638 24.31 -21.67 -53.30
CA HIS A 638 23.85 -20.33 -53.72
C HIS A 638 22.83 -20.36 -54.87
N ALA A 639 22.93 -21.35 -55.76
CA ALA A 639 22.03 -21.50 -56.91
C ALA A 639 20.63 -21.98 -56.52
N TYR A 640 20.48 -22.72 -55.42
CA TYR A 640 19.17 -23.11 -54.89
C TYR A 640 18.49 -21.91 -54.22
N LEU A 641 19.21 -21.21 -53.35
CA LEU A 641 18.68 -20.02 -52.66
C LEU A 641 18.17 -18.98 -53.65
N ARG A 642 18.98 -18.59 -54.64
CA ARG A 642 18.63 -17.56 -55.62
C ARG A 642 17.43 -17.95 -56.49
N ARG A 643 17.28 -19.23 -56.84
CA ARG A 643 16.10 -19.71 -57.60
C ARG A 643 14.81 -19.70 -56.78
N THR A 644 14.91 -19.87 -55.46
CA THR A 644 13.75 -20.09 -54.60
C THR A 644 13.25 -18.78 -53.98
N THR A 645 14.15 -17.91 -53.54
CA THR A 645 13.81 -16.65 -52.84
C THR A 645 14.04 -15.40 -53.67
N GLY A 646 14.81 -15.49 -54.76
CA GLY A 646 15.24 -14.34 -55.57
C GLY A 646 16.35 -13.49 -54.92
N LEU A 647 16.71 -13.76 -53.66
CA LEU A 647 17.73 -13.01 -52.93
C LEU A 647 19.14 -13.46 -53.32
N THR A 648 20.08 -12.51 -53.31
CA THR A 648 21.51 -12.84 -53.31
C THR A 648 21.93 -13.44 -51.97
N TYR A 649 23.02 -14.20 -51.96
CA TYR A 649 23.53 -14.80 -50.73
C TYR A 649 23.87 -13.75 -49.67
N ALA A 650 24.42 -12.60 -50.08
CA ALA A 650 24.69 -11.47 -49.19
C ALA A 650 23.39 -10.94 -48.54
N GLU A 651 22.37 -10.60 -49.34
CA GLU A 651 21.07 -10.10 -48.84
C GLU A 651 20.37 -11.09 -47.90
N TYR A 652 20.47 -12.39 -48.19
CA TYR A 652 19.93 -13.43 -47.32
C TYR A 652 20.62 -13.49 -45.95
N VAL A 653 21.95 -13.33 -45.92
CA VAL A 653 22.72 -13.36 -44.67
C VAL A 653 22.40 -12.16 -43.78
N HIS A 654 22.09 -10.99 -44.35
CA HIS A 654 21.66 -9.79 -43.62
C HIS A 654 20.28 -9.92 -42.96
N GLN A 655 19.33 -10.59 -43.61
CA GLN A 655 17.94 -10.66 -43.14
C GLN A 655 17.75 -11.69 -42.02
N GLY A 656 17.01 -11.33 -40.97
CA GLY A 656 16.58 -12.31 -39.98
C GLY A 656 17.58 -12.55 -38.83
N PHE A 657 18.76 -11.94 -38.84
CA PHE A 657 19.79 -12.22 -37.83
C PHE A 657 19.35 -11.81 -36.42
N ALA A 658 18.90 -10.57 -36.23
CA ALA A 658 18.38 -10.12 -34.94
C ALA A 658 17.18 -10.97 -34.47
N GLN A 659 16.36 -11.45 -35.41
CA GLN A 659 15.24 -12.33 -35.13
C GLN A 659 15.68 -13.68 -34.59
N LEU A 660 16.83 -14.23 -35.02
CA LEU A 660 17.37 -15.49 -34.50
C LEU A 660 17.83 -15.35 -33.06
N THR A 661 18.56 -14.29 -32.73
CA THR A 661 18.95 -13.99 -31.35
C THR A 661 17.73 -13.80 -30.44
N VAL A 662 16.71 -13.08 -30.92
CA VAL A 662 15.44 -12.94 -30.18
C VAL A 662 14.73 -14.28 -30.02
N ALA A 663 14.75 -15.14 -31.05
CA ALA A 663 14.17 -16.49 -30.97
C ALA A 663 14.90 -17.37 -29.93
N THR A 664 16.24 -17.33 -29.87
CA THR A 664 17.02 -18.01 -28.83
C THR A 664 16.63 -17.53 -27.43
N ALA A 665 16.55 -16.22 -27.22
CA ALA A 665 16.16 -15.64 -25.93
C ALA A 665 14.70 -15.98 -25.53
N LEU A 666 13.75 -15.90 -26.48
CA LEU A 666 12.36 -16.31 -26.28
C LEU A 666 12.25 -17.80 -25.96
N THR A 667 13.10 -18.64 -26.55
CA THR A 667 13.10 -20.07 -26.29
C THR A 667 13.50 -20.38 -24.85
N LEU A 668 14.51 -19.70 -24.30
CA LEU A 668 14.84 -19.78 -22.88
C LEU A 668 13.67 -19.37 -21.97
N LEU A 669 12.88 -18.36 -22.37
CA LEU A 669 11.66 -17.98 -21.66
C LEU A 669 10.58 -19.07 -21.73
N VAL A 670 10.33 -19.63 -22.91
CA VAL A 670 9.40 -20.76 -23.11
C VAL A 670 9.81 -21.94 -22.23
N ILE A 671 11.10 -22.31 -22.23
CA ILE A 671 11.63 -23.37 -21.38
C ILE A 671 11.43 -23.04 -19.90
N ALA A 672 11.71 -21.81 -19.46
CA ALA A 672 11.53 -21.39 -18.07
C ALA A 672 10.07 -21.45 -17.62
N VAL A 673 9.12 -21.07 -18.47
CA VAL A 673 7.67 -21.15 -18.19
C VAL A 673 7.20 -22.60 -18.17
N ALA A 674 7.54 -23.38 -19.20
CA ALA A 674 7.18 -24.80 -19.29
C ALA A 674 7.73 -25.60 -18.10
N ALA A 675 8.99 -25.40 -17.73
CA ALA A 675 9.62 -26.07 -16.60
C ALA A 675 8.98 -25.73 -15.24
N ARG A 676 8.37 -24.53 -15.09
CA ARG A 676 7.61 -24.13 -13.89
C ARG A 676 6.19 -24.68 -13.86
N LYS A 677 5.57 -24.87 -15.02
CA LYS A 677 4.18 -25.34 -15.15
C LYS A 677 4.06 -26.87 -15.24
N ALA A 678 5.09 -27.57 -15.69
CA ALA A 678 5.04 -29.01 -15.89
C ALA A 678 4.93 -29.80 -14.57
N PRO A 679 4.01 -30.78 -14.47
CA PRO A 679 3.94 -31.70 -13.33
C PRO A 679 5.20 -32.59 -13.27
N ARG A 680 5.56 -33.06 -12.06
CA ARG A 680 6.78 -33.88 -11.83
C ARG A 680 6.53 -35.13 -11.00
N GLU A 681 5.26 -35.49 -10.80
CA GLU A 681 4.85 -36.54 -9.86
C GLU A 681 5.16 -37.94 -10.40
N THR A 682 4.91 -38.20 -11.69
CA THR A 682 5.14 -39.53 -12.27
C THR A 682 6.49 -39.63 -13.00
N PRO A 683 7.06 -40.85 -13.15
CA PRO A 683 8.23 -41.05 -14.02
C PRO A 683 7.97 -40.65 -15.48
N SER A 684 6.75 -40.87 -15.97
CA SER A 684 6.34 -40.47 -17.32
C SER A 684 6.31 -38.95 -17.51
N ASP A 685 5.90 -38.17 -16.51
CA ASP A 685 5.93 -36.70 -16.57
C ASP A 685 7.37 -36.18 -16.70
N ARG A 686 8.28 -36.77 -15.91
CA ARG A 686 9.71 -36.42 -15.93
C ARG A 686 10.36 -36.79 -17.27
N LEU A 687 9.96 -37.92 -17.88
CA LEU A 687 10.43 -38.32 -19.20
C LEU A 687 9.97 -37.32 -20.27
N TRP A 688 8.67 -37.02 -20.35
CA TRP A 688 8.14 -36.07 -21.33
C TRP A 688 8.73 -34.66 -21.16
N LEU A 689 8.93 -34.21 -19.92
CA LEU A 689 9.62 -32.95 -19.64
C LEU A 689 11.03 -32.94 -20.21
N ARG A 690 11.81 -34.00 -19.99
CA ARG A 690 13.19 -34.12 -20.49
C ARG A 690 13.25 -34.23 -22.01
N VAL A 691 12.37 -35.00 -22.62
CA VAL A 691 12.35 -35.20 -24.08
C VAL A 691 11.93 -33.92 -24.79
N ALA A 692 10.82 -33.29 -24.38
CA ALA A 692 10.30 -32.11 -25.06
C ALA A 692 11.22 -30.89 -24.88
N LEU A 693 11.66 -30.60 -23.66
CA LEU A 693 12.59 -29.49 -23.43
C LEU A 693 13.99 -29.79 -23.96
N GLY A 694 14.43 -31.05 -23.89
CA GLY A 694 15.71 -31.48 -24.46
C GLY A 694 15.75 -31.31 -25.98
N ALA A 695 14.70 -31.73 -26.69
CA ALA A 695 14.56 -31.52 -28.13
C ALA A 695 14.61 -30.02 -28.47
N LEU A 696 13.81 -29.20 -27.78
CA LEU A 696 13.81 -27.76 -27.98
C LEU A 696 15.19 -27.13 -27.73
N CYS A 697 15.90 -27.54 -26.68
CA CYS A 697 17.26 -27.08 -26.41
C CYS A 697 18.25 -27.48 -27.51
N VAL A 698 18.20 -28.73 -27.99
CA VAL A 698 19.09 -29.20 -29.06
C VAL A 698 18.83 -28.42 -30.35
N GLU A 699 17.57 -28.26 -30.74
CA GLU A 699 17.20 -27.45 -31.92
C GLU A 699 17.67 -26.00 -31.76
N THR A 700 17.52 -25.42 -30.56
CA THR A 700 18.01 -24.07 -30.27
C THR A 700 19.53 -23.98 -30.42
N LEU A 701 20.30 -24.98 -29.97
CA LEU A 701 21.76 -24.99 -30.16
C LEU A 701 22.16 -25.05 -31.64
N VAL A 702 21.40 -25.79 -32.46
CA VAL A 702 21.63 -25.80 -33.91
C VAL A 702 21.31 -24.42 -34.51
N VAL A 703 20.25 -23.75 -34.04
CA VAL A 703 19.93 -22.36 -34.46
C VAL A 703 21.03 -21.38 -34.05
N VAL A 704 21.52 -21.45 -32.81
CA VAL A 704 22.65 -20.64 -32.30
C VAL A 704 23.89 -20.87 -33.17
N ALA A 705 24.25 -22.12 -33.45
CA ALA A 705 25.39 -22.45 -34.30
C ALA A 705 25.22 -21.94 -35.74
N SER A 706 24.00 -22.04 -36.29
CA SER A 706 23.69 -21.48 -37.61
C SER A 706 23.79 -19.95 -37.62
N ALA A 707 23.31 -19.28 -36.57
CA ALA A 707 23.40 -17.83 -36.43
C ALA A 707 24.85 -17.35 -36.36
N MET A 708 25.69 -18.03 -35.56
CA MET A 708 27.13 -17.74 -35.48
C MET A 708 27.83 -17.95 -36.82
N TYR A 709 27.58 -19.07 -37.51
CA TYR A 709 28.15 -19.31 -38.85
C TYR A 709 27.72 -18.24 -39.86
N ARG A 710 26.45 -17.82 -39.82
CA ARG A 710 25.96 -16.74 -40.70
C ARG A 710 26.65 -15.42 -40.39
N MET A 711 26.90 -15.11 -39.13
CA MET A 711 27.59 -13.89 -38.73
C MET A 711 29.07 -13.92 -39.12
N ASP A 712 29.73 -15.06 -38.99
CA ASP A 712 31.12 -15.27 -39.41
C ASP A 712 31.30 -15.00 -40.92
N VAL A 713 30.50 -15.66 -41.77
CA VAL A 713 30.49 -15.41 -43.22
C VAL A 713 30.15 -13.96 -43.58
N TYR A 714 29.30 -13.33 -42.77
CA TYR A 714 28.96 -11.93 -42.93
C TYR A 714 30.14 -11.00 -42.61
N GLN A 715 30.90 -11.32 -41.58
CA GLN A 715 32.10 -10.59 -41.15
C GLN A 715 33.25 -10.77 -42.13
N GLU A 716 33.43 -11.95 -42.71
CA GLU A 716 34.39 -12.16 -43.81
C GLU A 716 34.07 -11.23 -44.99
N ALA A 717 32.79 -11.11 -45.35
CA ALA A 717 32.35 -10.28 -46.47
C ALA A 717 32.46 -8.77 -46.21
N TYR A 718 32.06 -8.30 -45.01
CA TYR A 718 31.86 -6.88 -44.70
C TYR A 718 32.71 -6.34 -43.53
N GLY A 719 33.63 -7.13 -43.01
CA GLY A 719 34.49 -6.75 -41.88
C GLY A 719 33.84 -6.92 -40.50
N PHE A 720 34.62 -6.66 -39.46
CA PHE A 720 34.15 -6.70 -38.08
C PHE A 720 33.68 -5.32 -37.60
N THR A 721 32.62 -5.30 -36.79
CA THR A 721 32.17 -4.11 -36.08
C THR A 721 31.89 -4.41 -34.61
N ARG A 722 31.90 -3.38 -33.75
CA ARG A 722 31.55 -3.45 -32.32
C ARG A 722 30.23 -4.18 -32.09
N LEU A 723 29.21 -3.85 -32.89
CA LEU A 723 27.89 -4.47 -32.78
C LEU A 723 27.94 -5.96 -33.15
N ARG A 724 28.60 -6.32 -34.25
CA ARG A 724 28.70 -7.72 -34.71
C ARG A 724 29.42 -8.59 -33.67
N LEU A 725 30.57 -8.12 -33.18
CA LEU A 725 31.32 -8.81 -32.13
C LEU A 725 30.51 -8.94 -30.83
N LEU A 726 29.77 -7.89 -30.45
CA LEU A 726 28.90 -7.95 -29.27
C LEU A 726 27.80 -9.01 -29.44
N VAL A 727 27.20 -9.12 -30.64
CA VAL A 727 26.18 -10.15 -30.86
C VAL A 727 26.79 -11.54 -30.84
N ASP A 728 27.99 -11.78 -31.37
CA ASP A 728 28.62 -13.11 -31.29
C ASP A 728 28.84 -13.56 -29.84
N VAL A 729 29.37 -12.67 -29.00
CA VAL A 729 29.58 -12.96 -27.57
C VAL A 729 28.24 -13.20 -26.88
N PHE A 730 27.22 -12.41 -27.21
CA PHE A 730 25.88 -12.56 -26.63
C PHE A 730 25.19 -13.85 -27.06
N GLU A 731 25.26 -14.21 -28.34
CA GLU A 731 24.68 -15.45 -28.90
C GLU A 731 25.41 -16.68 -28.35
N ALA A 732 26.75 -16.64 -28.26
CA ALA A 732 27.54 -17.67 -27.61
C ALA A 732 27.17 -17.83 -26.13
N TRP A 733 26.94 -16.72 -25.41
CA TRP A 733 26.45 -16.75 -24.04
C TRP A 733 25.06 -17.37 -23.92
N LEU A 734 24.11 -17.03 -24.81
CA LEU A 734 22.80 -17.68 -24.87
C LEU A 734 22.93 -19.19 -25.13
N GLY A 735 23.80 -19.60 -26.04
CA GLY A 735 24.14 -21.01 -26.27
C GLY A 735 24.65 -21.71 -25.01
N LEU A 736 25.54 -21.06 -24.26
CA LEU A 736 26.02 -21.55 -22.96
C LEU A 736 24.87 -21.69 -21.94
N LEU A 737 23.90 -20.76 -21.93
CA LEU A 737 22.71 -20.89 -21.09
C LEU A 737 21.84 -22.08 -21.50
N VAL A 738 21.66 -22.33 -22.79
CA VAL A 738 20.93 -23.51 -23.29
C VAL A 738 21.63 -24.80 -22.84
N LEU A 739 22.96 -24.88 -22.94
CA LEU A 739 23.73 -26.01 -22.40
C LEU A 739 23.54 -26.19 -20.89
N ALA A 740 23.55 -25.10 -20.14
CA ALA A 740 23.30 -25.13 -18.70
C ALA A 740 21.87 -25.62 -18.37
N VAL A 741 20.88 -25.23 -19.18
CA VAL A 741 19.49 -25.70 -19.07
C VAL A 741 19.38 -27.20 -19.34
N ILE A 742 20.09 -27.73 -20.35
CA ILE A 742 20.18 -29.17 -20.59
C ILE A 742 20.74 -29.88 -19.35
N ALA A 743 21.87 -29.41 -18.81
CA ALA A 743 22.48 -29.98 -17.61
C ALA A 743 21.53 -29.94 -16.40
N ALA A 744 20.81 -28.83 -16.20
CA ALA A 744 19.80 -28.70 -15.15
C ALA A 744 18.62 -29.66 -15.35
N GLY A 745 18.21 -29.92 -16.59
CA GLY A 745 17.16 -30.89 -16.94
C GLY A 745 17.56 -32.35 -16.68
N VAL A 746 18.84 -32.69 -16.89
CA VAL A 746 19.40 -34.00 -16.54
C VAL A 746 19.38 -34.21 -15.02
N VAL A 747 19.89 -33.24 -14.26
CA VAL A 747 20.01 -33.29 -12.78
C VAL A 747 18.67 -32.99 -12.08
N LEU A 748 17.65 -32.51 -12.80
CA LEU A 748 16.35 -32.04 -12.28
C LEU A 748 16.46 -30.96 -11.19
N ARG A 749 17.55 -30.19 -11.19
CA ARG A 749 17.80 -29.07 -10.26
C ARG A 749 18.12 -27.81 -11.05
N ALA A 750 17.25 -26.81 -10.96
CA ALA A 750 17.36 -25.56 -11.71
C ALA A 750 17.64 -24.32 -10.83
N GLY A 751 17.72 -24.46 -9.50
CA GLY A 751 17.87 -23.33 -8.58
C GLY A 751 19.23 -22.60 -8.67
N TRP A 752 20.20 -23.13 -9.41
CA TRP A 752 21.50 -22.52 -9.65
C TRP A 752 21.56 -21.74 -10.98
N LEU A 753 20.63 -22.00 -11.92
CA LEU A 753 20.65 -21.44 -13.27
C LEU A 753 20.67 -19.90 -13.30
N PRO A 754 19.84 -19.18 -12.52
CA PRO A 754 19.87 -17.71 -12.57
C PRO A 754 21.25 -17.16 -12.16
N ARG A 755 21.84 -17.70 -11.09
CA ARG A 755 23.17 -17.27 -10.62
C ARG A 755 24.27 -17.62 -11.62
N PHE A 756 24.17 -18.79 -12.25
CA PHE A 756 25.07 -19.16 -13.33
C PHE A 756 24.94 -18.21 -14.52
N ALA A 757 23.72 -17.85 -14.92
CA ALA A 757 23.49 -16.91 -16.02
C ALA A 757 24.10 -15.53 -15.72
N LEU A 758 23.89 -15.01 -14.51
CA LEU A 758 24.49 -13.76 -14.07
C LEU A 758 26.03 -13.82 -14.10
N ILE A 759 26.63 -14.82 -13.45
CA ILE A 759 28.09 -14.94 -13.34
C ILE A 759 28.72 -15.20 -14.71
N SER A 760 28.18 -16.12 -15.51
CA SER A 760 28.71 -16.43 -16.84
C SER A 760 28.61 -15.24 -17.80
N GLY A 761 27.51 -14.47 -17.74
CA GLY A 761 27.37 -13.26 -18.55
C GLY A 761 28.36 -12.18 -18.16
N THR A 762 28.56 -11.98 -16.85
CA THR A 762 29.58 -11.07 -16.33
C THR A 762 31.00 -11.51 -16.73
N VAL A 763 31.32 -12.79 -16.60
CA VAL A 763 32.63 -13.33 -16.99
C VAL A 763 32.84 -13.23 -18.50
N GLY A 764 31.81 -13.47 -19.32
CA GLY A 764 31.86 -13.28 -20.77
C GLY A 764 32.16 -11.82 -21.15
N LEU A 765 31.48 -10.87 -20.49
CA LEU A 765 31.72 -9.44 -20.70
C LEU A 765 33.12 -9.00 -20.28
N LEU A 766 33.61 -9.49 -19.12
CA LEU A 766 34.99 -9.27 -18.68
C LEU A 766 36.00 -9.90 -19.64
N GLY A 767 35.69 -11.07 -20.19
CA GLY A 767 36.50 -11.72 -21.22
C GLY A 767 36.60 -10.88 -22.49
N LEU A 768 35.47 -10.33 -22.96
CA LEU A 768 35.44 -9.41 -24.09
C LEU A 768 36.30 -8.15 -23.82
N ALA A 769 36.15 -7.55 -22.63
CA ALA A 769 36.99 -6.42 -22.22
C ALA A 769 38.49 -6.80 -22.13
N ALA A 770 38.82 -8.01 -21.67
CA ALA A 770 40.19 -8.49 -21.55
C ALA A 770 40.87 -8.69 -22.92
N VAL A 771 40.14 -9.17 -23.92
CA VAL A 771 40.66 -9.42 -25.29
C VAL A 771 41.04 -8.13 -26.03
N ASN A 772 40.61 -6.97 -25.54
CA ASN A 772 40.71 -5.68 -26.22
C ASN A 772 39.88 -5.68 -27.53
N PRO A 773 38.56 -5.45 -27.45
CA PRO A 773 37.68 -5.66 -28.59
C PRO A 773 37.97 -4.70 -29.74
N ASP A 774 38.27 -3.43 -29.46
CA ASP A 774 38.55 -2.44 -30.52
C ASP A 774 39.87 -2.76 -31.25
N ALA A 775 40.93 -3.16 -30.53
CA ALA A 775 42.17 -3.64 -31.18
C ALA A 775 41.99 -4.97 -31.93
N TRP A 776 41.12 -5.84 -31.44
CA TRP A 776 40.79 -7.10 -32.11
C TRP A 776 40.04 -6.84 -33.42
N ILE A 777 39.07 -5.92 -33.42
CA ILE A 777 38.34 -5.46 -34.61
C ILE A 777 39.29 -4.82 -35.61
N ALA A 778 40.20 -3.96 -35.15
CA ALA A 778 41.19 -3.32 -36.02
C ALA A 778 42.05 -4.38 -36.74
N ARG A 779 42.63 -5.35 -35.99
CA ARG A 779 43.46 -6.43 -36.57
C ARG A 779 42.72 -7.23 -37.63
N HIS A 780 41.52 -7.73 -37.35
CA HIS A 780 40.80 -8.59 -38.31
C HIS A 780 40.35 -7.83 -39.56
N ASN A 781 39.99 -6.54 -39.42
CA ASN A 781 39.68 -5.72 -40.59
C ASN A 781 40.93 -5.42 -41.45
N LEU A 782 42.10 -5.27 -40.82
CA LEU A 782 43.37 -5.10 -41.52
C LEU A 782 43.84 -6.41 -42.19
N ASP A 783 43.69 -7.55 -41.53
CA ASP A 783 43.95 -8.87 -42.13
C ASP A 783 43.10 -9.05 -43.39
N ARG A 784 41.80 -8.73 -43.29
CA ARG A 784 40.89 -8.71 -44.45
C ARG A 784 41.30 -7.70 -45.51
N TYR A 785 41.79 -6.51 -45.13
CA TYR A 785 42.30 -5.52 -46.07
C TYR A 785 43.48 -6.07 -46.88
N HIS A 786 44.40 -6.80 -46.23
CA HIS A 786 45.53 -7.42 -46.91
C HIS A 786 45.11 -8.50 -47.92
N GLU A 787 43.99 -9.19 -47.68
CA GLU A 787 43.45 -10.21 -48.59
C GLU A 787 42.57 -9.63 -49.71
N THR A 788 41.71 -8.66 -49.38
CA THR A 788 40.64 -8.17 -50.27
C THR A 788 40.92 -6.80 -50.89
N GLY A 789 41.87 -6.05 -50.33
CA GLY A 789 42.17 -4.67 -50.70
C GLY A 789 41.07 -3.65 -50.33
N ARG A 790 40.10 -4.00 -49.48
CA ARG A 790 38.97 -3.10 -49.12
C ARG A 790 38.84 -2.94 -47.62
N VAL A 791 38.75 -1.71 -47.12
CA VAL A 791 38.49 -1.42 -45.71
C VAL A 791 37.80 -0.08 -45.52
N ASP A 792 36.99 0.04 -44.48
CA ASP A 792 36.37 1.29 -44.08
C ASP A 792 37.29 2.03 -43.10
N TRP A 793 38.11 2.95 -43.63
CA TRP A 793 39.02 3.77 -42.83
C TRP A 793 38.27 4.70 -41.87
N SER A 794 37.08 5.16 -42.24
CA SER A 794 36.27 6.04 -41.39
C SER A 794 35.78 5.31 -40.14
N TYR A 795 35.41 4.03 -40.31
CA TYR A 795 35.04 3.17 -39.20
C TYR A 795 36.23 2.88 -38.28
N LEU A 796 37.40 2.53 -38.85
CA LEU A 796 38.61 2.27 -38.07
C LEU A 796 39.08 3.49 -37.27
N GLY A 797 38.94 4.70 -37.83
CA GLY A 797 39.26 5.95 -37.12
C GLY A 797 38.28 6.31 -36.00
N GLY A 798 37.09 5.69 -35.97
CA GLY A 798 36.13 5.80 -34.87
C GLY A 798 36.35 4.79 -33.74
N LEU A 799 37.36 3.93 -33.84
CA LEU A 799 37.77 3.02 -32.76
C LEU A 799 38.40 3.79 -31.59
N SER A 800 38.37 3.23 -30.39
CA SER A 800 38.98 3.88 -29.22
C SER A 800 40.51 3.85 -29.25
N ASP A 801 41.14 4.55 -28.31
CA ASP A 801 42.61 4.59 -28.21
C ASP A 801 43.22 3.20 -27.98
N ASP A 802 42.44 2.24 -27.49
CA ASP A 802 42.84 0.85 -27.38
C ASP A 802 43.27 0.22 -28.72
N ALA A 803 42.80 0.72 -29.87
CA ALA A 803 43.14 0.22 -31.21
C ALA A 803 44.40 0.87 -31.80
N VAL A 804 44.83 2.03 -31.28
CA VAL A 804 45.95 2.82 -31.82
C VAL A 804 47.25 2.01 -31.96
N PRO A 805 47.66 1.14 -31.01
CA PRO A 805 48.88 0.34 -31.17
C PRO A 805 48.86 -0.60 -32.37
N VAL A 806 47.69 -1.01 -32.85
CA VAL A 806 47.56 -1.82 -34.06
C VAL A 806 47.63 -0.94 -35.30
N LEU A 807 46.97 0.23 -35.25
CA LEU A 807 46.90 1.16 -36.37
C LEU A 807 48.22 1.92 -36.59
N SER A 808 49.06 2.05 -35.56
CA SER A 808 50.37 2.71 -35.63
C SER A 808 51.40 1.94 -36.46
N ASP A 809 51.22 0.61 -36.59
CA ASP A 809 52.10 -0.27 -37.35
C ASP A 809 51.88 -0.18 -38.87
N LEU A 810 50.83 0.53 -39.30
CA LEU A 810 50.52 0.72 -40.71
C LEU A 810 51.53 1.64 -41.43
N PRO A 811 51.69 1.48 -42.75
CA PRO A 811 52.48 2.42 -43.54
C PRO A 811 51.91 3.84 -43.46
N ALA A 812 52.74 4.84 -43.76
CA ALA A 812 52.45 6.24 -43.44
C ALA A 812 51.13 6.77 -44.03
N THR A 813 50.76 6.32 -45.23
CA THR A 813 49.53 6.70 -45.93
C THR A 813 48.26 6.15 -45.27
N GLU A 814 48.24 4.85 -45.00
CA GLU A 814 47.14 4.11 -44.37
C GLU A 814 46.98 4.55 -42.91
N ARG A 815 48.10 4.74 -42.21
CA ARG A 815 48.12 5.25 -40.84
C ARG A 815 47.52 6.66 -40.73
N ALA A 816 47.84 7.55 -41.68
CA ALA A 816 47.25 8.89 -41.71
C ALA A 816 45.72 8.85 -41.94
N CYS A 817 45.22 7.86 -42.68
CA CYS A 817 43.80 7.63 -42.87
C CYS A 817 43.11 7.04 -41.63
N ALA A 818 43.69 5.99 -41.05
CA ALA A 818 43.13 5.30 -39.89
C ALA A 818 43.16 6.14 -38.61
N LEU A 819 44.16 7.00 -38.44
CA LEU A 819 44.32 7.87 -37.26
C LEU A 819 44.02 9.34 -37.57
N SER A 820 43.32 9.62 -38.67
CA SER A 820 43.00 10.98 -39.12
C SER A 820 42.26 11.77 -38.03
N GLY A 821 42.85 12.87 -37.56
CA GLY A 821 42.24 13.73 -36.55
C GLY A 821 42.42 13.24 -35.11
N TRP A 822 43.16 12.15 -34.88
CA TRP A 822 43.51 11.69 -33.55
C TRP A 822 44.34 12.75 -32.81
N THR A 823 44.04 12.94 -31.53
CA THR A 823 44.71 13.90 -30.64
C THR A 823 45.16 13.18 -29.38
N ARG A 824 46.39 13.41 -28.96
CA ARG A 824 46.89 12.93 -27.67
C ARG A 824 46.08 13.57 -26.55
N SER A 825 45.64 12.76 -25.59
CA SER A 825 44.97 13.27 -24.40
C SER A 825 45.99 13.76 -23.37
N ASP A 826 45.76 14.95 -22.81
CA ASP A 826 46.54 15.50 -21.70
C ASP A 826 45.93 15.03 -20.36
N ASP A 827 45.97 13.71 -20.13
CA ASP A 827 45.38 13.08 -18.95
C ASP A 827 46.12 13.46 -17.66
N ASP A 828 45.38 13.83 -16.61
CA ASP A 828 45.90 13.80 -15.24
C ASP A 828 45.98 12.35 -14.70
N TRP A 829 46.71 12.12 -13.61
CA TRP A 829 46.89 10.79 -13.01
C TRP A 829 45.56 10.11 -12.62
N LEU A 830 44.50 10.88 -12.33
CA LEU A 830 43.16 10.36 -12.06
C LEU A 830 42.41 9.93 -13.33
N GLU A 831 42.71 10.54 -14.47
CA GLU A 831 42.15 10.16 -15.75
C GLU A 831 42.85 8.96 -16.33
N TRP A 832 44.12 8.76 -15.99
CA TRP A 832 44.96 7.70 -16.52
C TRP A 832 44.23 6.35 -16.68
N ASN A 833 44.34 5.80 -17.89
CA ASN A 833 44.00 4.42 -18.19
C ASN A 833 45.10 3.79 -19.06
N LEU A 834 45.12 2.46 -19.11
CA LEU A 834 46.14 1.71 -19.85
C LEU A 834 45.98 1.82 -21.37
N GLY A 835 44.74 1.99 -21.87
CA GLY A 835 44.45 2.13 -23.30
C GLY A 835 45.09 3.38 -23.90
N ARG A 836 44.80 4.55 -23.33
CA ARG A 836 45.35 5.85 -23.77
C ARG A 836 46.85 5.96 -23.53
N SER A 837 47.36 5.36 -22.43
CA SER A 837 48.80 5.25 -22.20
C SER A 837 49.50 4.48 -23.33
N ARG A 838 48.95 3.35 -23.77
CA ARG A 838 49.51 2.57 -24.88
C ARG A 838 49.42 3.29 -26.22
N ALA A 839 48.32 4.01 -26.47
CA ALA A 839 48.17 4.83 -27.68
C ALA A 839 49.24 5.93 -27.73
N SER A 840 49.44 6.61 -26.61
CA SER A 840 50.44 7.65 -26.41
C SER A 840 51.87 7.13 -26.60
N ASP A 841 52.17 5.93 -26.11
CA ASP A 841 53.47 5.28 -26.29
C ASP A 841 53.70 4.86 -27.75
N ALA A 842 52.66 4.35 -28.43
CA ALA A 842 52.74 3.88 -29.81
C ALA A 842 53.00 5.01 -30.83
N LEU A 843 52.47 6.21 -30.56
CA LEU A 843 52.65 7.39 -31.42
C LEU A 843 53.77 8.33 -30.96
N GLY A 844 54.41 8.06 -29.82
CA GLY A 844 55.52 8.86 -29.29
C GLY A 844 55.14 10.34 -29.10
N ASP A 845 55.97 11.25 -29.62
CA ASP A 845 55.80 12.70 -29.45
C ASP A 845 54.73 13.33 -30.38
N VAL A 846 53.96 12.53 -31.12
CA VAL A 846 52.90 13.05 -31.99
C VAL A 846 51.73 13.56 -31.13
N ALA A 847 51.60 14.87 -31.01
CA ALA A 847 50.50 15.51 -30.28
C ALA A 847 49.15 15.42 -31.02
N LYS A 848 49.18 15.47 -32.36
CA LYS A 848 47.99 15.40 -33.21
C LYS A 848 48.34 14.84 -34.58
N VAL A 849 47.55 13.88 -35.05
CA VAL A 849 47.63 13.40 -36.43
C VAL A 849 46.79 14.33 -37.31
N PRO A 850 47.37 14.95 -38.35
CA PRO A 850 46.63 15.84 -39.23
C PRO A 850 45.51 15.09 -39.95
N LEU A 851 44.44 15.81 -40.31
CA LEU A 851 43.37 15.26 -41.13
C LEU A 851 43.96 14.78 -42.46
N ALA A 852 43.58 13.59 -42.92
CA ALA A 852 44.02 13.08 -44.22
C ALA A 852 43.51 14.00 -45.35
N ILE A 853 44.41 14.69 -46.08
CA ILE A 853 44.09 15.63 -47.18
C ILE A 853 44.17 14.94 -48.56
N GLY A 854 43.85 13.65 -48.64
CA GLY A 854 43.92 12.86 -49.87
C GLY A 854 42.98 11.67 -49.89
N THR A 855 42.82 11.03 -51.06
CA THR A 855 42.05 9.79 -51.21
C THR A 855 42.75 8.65 -50.48
N CYS A 856 42.17 8.20 -49.36
CA CYS A 856 42.64 7.00 -48.66
C CYS A 856 42.60 5.80 -49.61
N PRO A 857 43.62 4.92 -49.60
CA PRO A 857 43.68 3.78 -50.50
C PRO A 857 42.45 2.89 -50.30
N THR A 858 41.63 2.81 -51.36
CA THR A 858 40.37 2.03 -51.47
C THR A 858 39.46 2.08 -50.24
N GLY A 859 38.89 3.26 -50.00
CA GLY A 859 37.56 3.40 -49.41
C GLY A 859 36.50 3.56 -50.51
N ASP A 860 35.54 2.64 -50.58
CA ASP A 860 34.20 2.90 -51.13
C ASP A 860 33.23 3.00 -49.95
#